data_AF-A0A2E0JZH8-F1
#
_entry.id   AF-A0A2E0JZH8-F1
#
_cell.length_a   1.000
_cell.length_b   1.000
_cell.length_c   1.000
_cell.angle_alpha   90.00
_cell.angle_beta   90.00
_cell.angle_gamma   90.00
#
_symmetry.space_group_name_H-M   'P 1'
#
loop_
_entity.id
_entity.type
_entity.pdbx_description
1 polymer ?
#
loop_
_entity_poly.entity_id
_entity_poly.type
_entity_poly.pdbx_seq_one_letter_code
_entity_poly.pdbx_strand_id
1 'polypeptide(L)'
;MPSPLYRFTSSLSFPSALFLALFVTACGGGGGGAVSAPPVVVEPPAPPADTTPPTITLSGDAEMRVEQGTEFTDPGASANDDTDGEVTVSVSGTVDTVTAGVYTLTYTATDAAGNEASAERVVTVSDTTAPTITLNGSGSITLEADAAYTEQDATAVDSVDGALDVVITGSVGSAADTYTLTYTATDAAGNSAQVQRVVTVLEPEPEPEPPPTGGGGNEEDDQLVFKQGLVDGVWDRGINAFDQAIGWGDCSNDGGEGCPSIAWEFVSDPDRGDVLQVTHANNQNLAGLFFASSAAVDLNGYVNGHIEFDINVVSGDAEITMKLDCFYPCTSGDQPLGEKGANGWEAVSVPISQLTAGGLDLSEVNTGLVVWASNFQDTVFQIDNVRFTGFDADAEPPVTPPVTVPFTLTEMGLGSYSDTINPASYRCVYDYGNWIYNAGVVEPGIPFCDTATGTPQGDPTPKYPQLAGAAENKHTMTHRWWGSVSFIGEMRIGDPNGAGYITPDPIMARLTERGARFMGIPPGIGANDGGFGYAVPDPFAEVFDGAAIANNAHSNMDVKLLDYSEGAITAGWYEGDSLIMEATFVYGSPYVFFEVYSGTPTLKTLRANSGERGVWHEGGDSLGIWSSVAGQRNDFLIVGDAGTTFSGVETDTVTISAPGNTFTLVWAPETTTSVRQTLESYARNKVKHVTIDYSVDRSSNTVTVSHRYLDDDNAPVETLAGLMPLQWKRAPAMGYATSVRSARGLVKFAPMTGFDYDLPSVGVLPALPLIDGSLNETELTGLVEDFVAGGTGYWNTANDTYWNGKAVGRLSEVLAIADQLGMVDEATTLRDWLKGELADWMSAERDGTLDSENYFVYDPNWSTLLGMEESFASHQQLNDHHFHYGYFIRAAAEVCRVDKAFCSDEQYGQMFELLIRDYAGGKNDPMFPYLRNFDPANGFSWASGHANFVRGNNNESTSEAANAYGAMVLYGLVTGNDDIMERGMYLHASTSATYWEYWNDIDGYLGGDPDARNFPPGYPRITTSIIWGDGSAFSTWFSPAFAHILGIQGLPSNPLIMHVGLFADYLDDYVTLGLEESPNGKPSGLPNGHWTDLWWNLWSLTDADAAIADYEATTSYEPEAGEAPAHTYHWIYTMRALGELQTGTGALTADYPSAMAFETDSGVTSYVVYNYSDEAITVTFSDGTVVEAAANAFAVEQR
;
A
#
# COMPACT_ATOMS: atom_id res chain seq x y z
N MET A 1 6.38 2.03 -2.34
CA MET A 1 6.27 2.03 -0.87
C MET A 1 5.30 0.92 -0.50
N PRO A 2 5.47 0.26 0.66
CA PRO A 2 6.51 0.51 1.65
C PRO A 2 7.80 -0.27 1.36
N SER A 3 8.94 0.39 1.52
CA SER A 3 10.26 -0.24 1.70
C SER A 3 11.07 0.70 2.59
N PRO A 4 11.74 0.21 3.65
CA PRO A 4 12.38 1.08 4.63
C PRO A 4 13.62 1.76 4.02
N LEU A 5 13.49 3.05 3.67
CA LEU A 5 14.57 3.85 3.11
C LEU A 5 15.61 4.24 4.18
N TYR A 6 16.43 3.28 4.60
CA TYR A 6 17.66 3.53 5.35
C TYR A 6 18.67 4.31 4.48
N ARG A 7 18.59 5.64 4.52
CA ARG A 7 19.56 6.53 3.88
C ARG A 7 20.91 6.50 4.60
N PHE A 8 21.84 5.67 4.13
CA PHE A 8 23.26 5.86 4.42
C PHE A 8 23.79 7.15 3.80
N THR A 9 24.29 8.06 4.64
CA THR A 9 24.96 9.30 4.19
C THR A 9 26.32 8.99 3.58
N SER A 10 26.49 9.20 2.26
CA SER A 10 27.81 9.25 1.62
C SER A 10 28.12 10.67 1.13
N SER A 11 29.14 11.29 1.73
CA SER A 11 29.57 12.65 1.42
C SER A 11 30.60 12.66 0.29
N LEU A 12 30.22 13.11 -0.91
CA LEU A 12 31.17 13.41 -1.99
C LEU A 12 30.73 14.63 -2.81
N SER A 13 31.55 15.69 -2.75
CA SER A 13 31.26 17.02 -3.29
C SER A 13 31.80 17.21 -4.71
N PHE A 14 31.00 17.78 -5.61
CA PHE A 14 31.48 18.46 -6.83
C PHE A 14 30.73 19.79 -7.08
N PRO A 15 31.40 20.83 -7.64
CA PRO A 15 30.89 22.20 -7.57
C PRO A 15 30.12 22.65 -8.84
N SER A 16 29.09 23.47 -8.64
CA SER A 16 28.39 24.17 -9.71
C SER A 16 29.18 25.38 -10.21
N ALA A 17 29.31 25.55 -11.53
CA ALA A 17 29.94 26.71 -12.16
C ALA A 17 28.89 27.63 -12.82
N LEU A 18 28.77 28.84 -12.29
CA LEU A 18 27.90 29.91 -12.79
C LEU A 18 28.50 30.57 -14.05
N PHE A 19 27.68 30.95 -15.04
CA PHE A 19 28.12 31.81 -16.15
C PHE A 19 27.12 32.94 -16.44
N LEU A 20 27.64 34.17 -16.47
CA LEU A 20 26.89 35.41 -16.66
C LEU A 20 27.67 36.37 -17.57
N ALA A 21 27.07 36.84 -18.67
CA ALA A 21 27.45 38.06 -19.40
C ALA A 21 26.29 38.48 -20.34
N LEU A 22 25.54 39.57 -20.15
CA LEU A 22 25.84 41.02 -20.28
C LEU A 22 26.27 41.51 -21.68
N PHE A 23 25.41 42.34 -22.29
CA PHE A 23 25.79 43.46 -23.17
C PHE A 23 24.74 44.59 -23.12
N VAL A 24 25.12 45.82 -23.53
CA VAL A 24 24.59 47.10 -23.00
C VAL A 24 24.33 48.15 -24.09
N THR A 25 23.15 48.81 -24.04
CA THR A 25 22.67 50.13 -24.58
C THR A 25 23.22 50.78 -25.87
N ALA A 26 22.33 51.45 -26.64
CA ALA A 26 22.54 52.83 -27.15
C ALA A 26 21.25 53.54 -27.67
N CYS A 27 21.25 54.88 -27.68
CA CYS A 27 20.10 55.81 -27.83
C CYS A 27 19.80 56.38 -29.25
N GLY A 28 18.57 56.91 -29.43
CA GLY A 28 18.20 58.08 -30.28
C GLY A 28 18.01 57.88 -31.80
N GLY A 29 17.24 58.67 -32.56
CA GLY A 29 16.29 59.76 -32.26
C GLY A 29 16.12 60.81 -33.40
N GLY A 30 14.88 61.22 -33.75
CA GLY A 30 14.56 62.57 -34.29
C GLY A 30 14.16 62.80 -35.78
N GLY A 31 12.96 63.39 -35.99
CA GLY A 31 12.58 64.37 -37.06
C GLY A 31 12.33 63.88 -38.50
N GLY A 32 11.49 64.51 -39.35
CA GLY A 32 10.55 65.64 -39.18
C GLY A 32 10.22 66.40 -40.51
N GLY A 33 9.00 66.96 -40.68
CA GLY A 33 8.61 67.89 -41.77
C GLY A 33 7.38 67.47 -42.60
N ALA A 34 6.20 68.10 -42.43
CA ALA A 34 5.64 69.25 -43.19
C ALA A 34 5.02 68.87 -44.57
N VAL A 35 3.94 69.45 -45.12
CA VAL A 35 3.41 70.84 -45.04
C VAL A 35 1.89 70.94 -45.41
N SER A 36 1.24 72.03 -44.97
CA SER A 36 0.13 72.79 -45.62
C SER A 36 -1.35 72.33 -45.51
N ALA A 37 -2.23 73.33 -45.28
CA ALA A 37 -3.70 73.30 -45.14
C ALA A 37 -4.38 74.07 -46.31
N PRO A 38 -5.71 74.37 -46.35
CA PRO A 38 -6.86 73.93 -45.53
C PRO A 38 -8.05 73.36 -46.37
N PRO A 39 -9.10 72.80 -45.74
CA PRO A 39 -10.40 73.53 -45.74
C PRO A 39 -11.20 73.40 -44.42
N VAL A 40 -12.32 74.14 -44.34
CA VAL A 40 -13.22 74.18 -43.18
C VAL A 40 -13.90 72.83 -42.94
N VAL A 41 -13.79 72.31 -41.72
CA VAL A 41 -14.60 71.21 -41.17
C VAL A 41 -15.58 71.82 -40.17
N VAL A 42 -16.81 71.30 -40.10
CA VAL A 42 -17.76 71.64 -39.04
C VAL A 42 -17.30 70.94 -37.77
N GLU A 43 -16.90 71.70 -36.75
CA GLU A 43 -16.58 71.10 -35.44
C GLU A 43 -17.82 70.37 -34.89
N PRO A 44 -17.68 69.11 -34.44
CA PRO A 44 -18.72 68.45 -33.67
C PRO A 44 -18.96 69.23 -32.36
N PRO A 45 -20.15 69.15 -31.75
CA PRO A 45 -20.37 69.75 -30.44
C PRO A 45 -19.33 69.21 -29.45
N ALA A 46 -18.79 70.10 -28.61
CA ALA A 46 -17.85 69.70 -27.57
C ALA A 46 -18.46 68.57 -26.72
N PRO A 47 -17.68 67.55 -26.34
CA PRO A 47 -18.16 66.55 -25.38
C PRO A 47 -18.62 67.25 -24.09
N PRO A 48 -19.58 66.69 -23.34
CA PRO A 48 -19.96 67.24 -22.05
C PRO A 48 -18.71 67.36 -21.17
N ALA A 49 -18.58 68.49 -20.48
CA ALA A 49 -17.50 68.65 -19.52
C ALA A 49 -17.69 67.65 -18.39
N ASP A 50 -16.61 66.95 -18.04
CA ASP A 50 -16.56 66.12 -16.85
C ASP A 50 -16.72 67.01 -15.59
N THR A 51 -17.44 66.47 -14.62
CA THR A 51 -17.88 67.14 -13.38
C THR A 51 -17.95 66.16 -12.20
N THR A 52 -17.42 64.94 -12.37
CA THR A 52 -17.52 63.83 -11.44
C THR A 52 -16.18 63.67 -10.71
N PRO A 53 -16.10 63.78 -9.38
CA PRO A 53 -14.84 63.60 -8.67
C PRO A 53 -14.42 62.13 -8.53
N PRO A 54 -13.11 61.85 -8.42
CA PRO A 54 -12.59 60.51 -8.19
C PRO A 54 -13.09 59.91 -6.87
N THR A 55 -13.21 58.59 -6.80
CA THR A 55 -13.55 57.89 -5.54
C THR A 55 -12.29 57.36 -4.87
N ILE A 56 -12.05 57.76 -3.61
CA ILE A 56 -10.91 57.29 -2.79
C ILE A 56 -11.34 56.09 -1.92
N THR A 57 -10.50 55.07 -1.87
CA THR A 57 -10.63 53.90 -0.98
C THR A 57 -9.40 53.82 -0.08
N LEU A 58 -9.60 53.76 1.24
CA LEU A 58 -8.50 53.57 2.19
C LEU A 58 -8.05 52.10 2.20
N SER A 59 -6.74 51.89 2.29
CA SER A 59 -6.17 50.57 2.57
C SER A 59 -6.20 50.34 4.08
N GLY A 60 -6.92 49.33 4.55
CA GLY A 60 -7.12 49.08 5.98
C GLY A 60 -8.00 50.12 6.68
N ASP A 61 -8.14 49.99 8.01
CA ASP A 61 -9.22 50.63 8.76
C ASP A 61 -9.17 52.16 8.81
N ALA A 62 -10.34 52.79 8.69
CA ALA A 62 -10.53 54.23 8.82
C ALA A 62 -10.38 54.73 10.27
N GLU A 63 -10.54 53.86 11.27
CA GLU A 63 -10.22 54.16 12.67
C GLU A 63 -9.27 53.10 13.22
N MET A 64 -8.12 53.51 13.75
CA MET A 64 -7.09 52.62 14.32
C MET A 64 -6.76 53.02 15.76
N ARG A 65 -6.33 52.06 16.58
CA ARG A 65 -5.81 52.30 17.94
C ARG A 65 -4.37 51.82 18.05
N VAL A 66 -3.56 52.53 18.83
CA VAL A 66 -2.12 52.29 19.01
C VAL A 66 -1.77 52.49 20.48
N GLU A 67 -0.95 51.61 21.04
CA GLU A 67 -0.50 51.71 22.42
C GLU A 67 0.57 52.80 22.57
N GLN A 68 0.50 53.61 23.63
CA GLN A 68 1.40 54.76 23.80
C GLN A 68 2.87 54.32 23.88
N GLY A 69 3.73 54.98 23.10
CA GLY A 69 5.16 54.68 22.97
C GLY A 69 5.51 53.63 21.92
N THR A 70 4.54 52.95 21.30
CA THR A 70 4.77 51.97 20.22
C THR A 70 4.82 52.62 18.83
N GLU A 71 5.34 51.93 17.80
CA GLU A 71 5.49 52.51 16.45
C GLU A 71 4.21 52.34 15.60
N PHE A 72 3.84 53.35 14.81
CA PHE A 72 2.69 53.31 13.89
C PHE A 72 3.13 53.46 12.43
N THR A 73 2.57 52.62 11.55
CA THR A 73 2.78 52.66 10.10
C THR A 73 1.44 52.82 9.38
N ASP A 74 1.32 53.81 8.47
CA ASP A 74 0.11 54.03 7.67
C ASP A 74 0.01 53.01 6.51
N PRO A 75 -1.08 52.24 6.38
CA PRO A 75 -1.28 51.33 5.25
C PRO A 75 -1.69 52.01 3.92
N GLY A 76 -2.00 53.30 3.91
CA GLY A 76 -2.21 54.09 2.68
C GLY A 76 -3.64 54.08 2.09
N ALA A 77 -3.79 54.50 0.83
CA ALA A 77 -5.07 54.60 0.11
C ALA A 77 -4.86 54.66 -1.42
N SER A 78 -5.91 54.35 -2.21
CA SER A 78 -5.96 54.44 -3.68
C SER A 78 -7.20 55.19 -4.17
N ALA A 79 -7.24 55.63 -5.43
CA ALA A 79 -8.40 56.30 -6.00
C ALA A 79 -8.60 56.02 -7.50
N ASN A 80 -9.86 56.05 -7.93
CA ASN A 80 -10.23 55.86 -9.32
C ASN A 80 -11.40 56.77 -9.71
N ASP A 81 -11.33 57.35 -10.91
CA ASP A 81 -12.35 58.14 -11.57
C ASP A 81 -13.04 57.37 -12.71
N ASP A 82 -14.29 57.72 -13.04
CA ASP A 82 -15.07 57.03 -14.08
C ASP A 82 -14.70 57.43 -15.53
N THR A 83 -13.99 58.55 -15.68
CA THR A 83 -13.60 59.13 -16.97
C THR A 83 -12.08 59.09 -17.18
N ASP A 84 -11.28 59.43 -16.16
CA ASP A 84 -9.81 59.44 -16.20
C ASP A 84 -9.15 58.10 -15.77
N GLY A 85 -9.87 57.22 -15.06
CA GLY A 85 -9.32 55.96 -14.54
C GLY A 85 -8.56 56.14 -13.21
N GLU A 86 -7.43 55.46 -13.02
CA GLU A 86 -6.71 55.49 -11.74
C GLU A 86 -6.09 56.89 -11.47
N VAL A 87 -6.40 57.48 -10.31
CA VAL A 87 -5.96 58.83 -9.92
C VAL A 87 -5.04 58.76 -8.71
N THR A 88 -3.91 59.46 -8.78
CA THR A 88 -2.90 59.48 -7.70
C THR A 88 -3.46 60.10 -6.41
N VAL A 89 -3.40 59.35 -5.32
CA VAL A 89 -3.72 59.83 -3.96
C VAL A 89 -2.50 60.48 -3.32
N SER A 90 -2.72 61.59 -2.61
CA SER A 90 -1.75 62.23 -1.72
C SER A 90 -2.24 62.19 -0.27
N VAL A 91 -1.37 61.87 0.68
CA VAL A 91 -1.69 61.84 2.13
C VAL A 91 -1.08 63.04 2.85
N SER A 92 -1.79 63.55 3.84
CA SER A 92 -1.35 64.64 4.71
C SER A 92 -1.76 64.38 6.17
N GLY A 93 -0.96 64.85 7.12
CA GLY A 93 -1.12 64.53 8.55
C GLY A 93 0.03 63.66 9.07
N THR A 94 0.11 63.51 10.40
CA THR A 94 1.11 62.69 11.10
C THR A 94 0.53 62.22 12.44
N VAL A 95 0.86 60.99 12.85
CA VAL A 95 0.52 60.44 14.17
C VAL A 95 1.76 60.54 15.08
N ASP A 96 1.61 61.08 16.29
CA ASP A 96 2.65 61.04 17.33
C ASP A 96 2.26 59.98 18.36
N THR A 97 2.91 58.82 18.31
CA THR A 97 2.59 57.70 19.19
C THR A 97 3.18 57.83 20.60
N VAL A 98 4.06 58.80 20.85
CA VAL A 98 4.64 59.01 22.19
C VAL A 98 3.70 59.83 23.09
N THR A 99 2.74 60.55 22.49
CA THR A 99 1.74 61.35 23.21
C THR A 99 0.35 60.74 23.02
N ALA A 100 -0.30 60.31 24.10
CA ALA A 100 -1.71 59.87 24.00
C ALA A 100 -2.61 60.98 23.45
N GLY A 101 -3.46 60.63 22.48
CA GLY A 101 -4.25 61.58 21.71
C GLY A 101 -4.88 60.97 20.46
N VAL A 102 -5.72 61.76 19.79
CA VAL A 102 -6.37 61.36 18.53
C VAL A 102 -5.77 62.17 17.38
N TYR A 103 -5.26 61.47 16.38
CA TYR A 103 -4.58 62.02 15.21
C TYR A 103 -5.37 61.71 13.95
N THR A 104 -5.31 62.56 12.93
CA THR A 104 -6.03 62.35 11.66
C THR A 104 -5.07 62.46 10.48
N LEU A 105 -5.17 61.49 9.57
CA LEU A 105 -4.53 61.51 8.25
C LEU A 105 -5.62 61.77 7.19
N THR A 106 -5.42 62.75 6.32
CA THR A 106 -6.34 63.11 5.25
C THR A 106 -5.71 62.79 3.90
N TYR A 107 -6.40 61.97 3.11
CA TYR A 107 -6.03 61.52 1.78
C TYR A 107 -6.84 62.29 0.74
N THR A 108 -6.20 62.83 -0.30
CA THR A 108 -6.83 63.65 -1.34
C THR A 108 -6.39 63.23 -2.74
N ALA A 109 -7.33 63.27 -3.68
CA ALA A 109 -7.13 62.95 -5.10
C ALA A 109 -7.88 63.97 -5.98
N THR A 110 -7.27 64.37 -7.09
CA THR A 110 -7.79 65.37 -8.03
C THR A 110 -7.64 64.86 -9.46
N ASP A 111 -8.72 64.86 -10.24
CA ASP A 111 -8.73 64.41 -11.64
C ASP A 111 -8.16 65.46 -12.63
N ALA A 112 -8.13 65.15 -13.93
CA ALA A 112 -7.61 66.06 -14.96
C ALA A 112 -8.60 67.18 -15.36
N ALA A 113 -9.89 67.05 -15.04
CA ALA A 113 -10.88 68.11 -15.18
C ALA A 113 -10.81 69.15 -14.02
N GLY A 114 -10.22 68.75 -12.90
CA GLY A 114 -10.03 69.54 -11.69
C GLY A 114 -11.09 69.31 -10.61
N ASN A 115 -11.82 68.20 -10.61
CA ASN A 115 -12.69 67.82 -9.49
C ASN A 115 -11.87 67.06 -8.43
N GLU A 116 -12.22 67.24 -7.15
CA GLU A 116 -11.42 66.75 -6.02
C GLU A 116 -12.26 65.91 -5.05
N ALA A 117 -11.63 64.89 -4.46
CA ALA A 117 -12.19 64.08 -3.40
C ALA A 117 -11.21 63.93 -2.22
N SER A 118 -11.75 63.61 -1.05
CA SER A 118 -10.99 63.45 0.20
C SER A 118 -11.57 62.37 1.10
N ALA A 119 -10.71 61.57 1.74
CA ALA A 119 -11.05 60.61 2.78
C ALA A 119 -10.13 60.79 4.00
N GLU A 120 -10.57 60.39 5.19
CA GLU A 120 -9.79 60.56 6.44
C GLU A 120 -9.66 59.26 7.21
N ARG A 121 -8.49 59.05 7.82
CA ARG A 121 -8.20 57.98 8.79
C ARG A 121 -7.91 58.62 10.16
N VAL A 122 -8.52 58.10 11.21
CA VAL A 122 -8.33 58.55 12.59
C VAL A 122 -7.52 57.50 13.37
N VAL A 123 -6.49 57.92 14.08
CA VAL A 123 -5.60 57.04 14.86
C VAL A 123 -5.57 57.52 16.31
N THR A 124 -6.01 56.67 17.23
CA THR A 124 -6.07 56.97 18.67
C THR A 124 -4.92 56.30 19.40
N VAL A 125 -4.10 57.09 20.07
CA VAL A 125 -2.98 56.66 20.91
C VAL A 125 -3.39 56.76 22.38
N SER A 126 -3.19 55.70 23.16
CA SER A 126 -3.50 55.67 24.61
C SER A 126 -2.59 54.70 25.34
N ASP A 127 -2.31 54.98 26.63
CA ASP A 127 -1.70 54.02 27.54
C ASP A 127 -2.80 53.16 28.20
N THR A 128 -2.67 51.85 28.09
CA THR A 128 -3.54 50.83 28.66
C THR A 128 -2.79 49.79 29.49
N THR A 129 -1.47 49.99 29.68
CA THR A 129 -0.60 49.06 30.41
C THR A 129 -0.61 49.31 31.91
N ALA A 130 -0.57 48.24 32.73
CA ALA A 130 -0.59 48.32 34.18
C ALA A 130 0.81 48.16 34.81
N PRO A 131 1.10 48.79 35.96
CA PRO A 131 2.41 48.77 36.58
C PRO A 131 2.80 47.39 37.11
N THR A 132 4.09 47.08 37.12
CA THR A 132 4.62 45.85 37.71
C THR A 132 5.09 46.07 39.15
N ILE A 133 4.59 45.27 40.10
CA ILE A 133 4.99 45.32 41.52
C ILE A 133 5.93 44.16 41.86
N THR A 134 7.05 44.46 42.54
CA THR A 134 8.00 43.47 43.06
C THR A 134 8.04 43.54 44.59
N LEU A 135 7.74 42.43 45.27
CA LEU A 135 7.88 42.29 46.72
C LEU A 135 9.37 42.23 47.12
N ASN A 136 9.75 42.92 48.18
CA ASN A 136 11.07 42.75 48.78
C ASN A 136 11.03 41.51 49.70
N GLY A 137 11.75 40.44 49.34
CA GLY A 137 11.74 39.18 50.10
C GLY A 137 10.59 38.25 49.72
N SER A 138 10.41 37.17 50.50
CA SER A 138 9.50 36.06 50.15
C SER A 138 8.03 36.48 50.01
N GLY A 139 7.28 35.83 49.12
CA GLY A 139 5.82 35.94 49.01
C GLY A 139 5.06 35.17 50.09
N SER A 140 5.70 34.19 50.76
CA SER A 140 5.14 33.47 51.90
C SER A 140 6.11 33.36 53.08
N ILE A 141 5.59 33.45 54.30
CA ILE A 141 6.36 33.43 55.55
C ILE A 141 5.62 32.62 56.62
N THR A 142 6.30 31.70 57.30
CA THR A 142 5.70 30.89 58.39
C THR A 142 6.29 31.26 59.74
N LEU A 143 5.45 31.29 60.78
CA LEU A 143 5.78 31.66 62.15
C LEU A 143 5.21 30.63 63.15
N GLU A 144 5.92 30.42 64.26
CA GLU A 144 5.39 29.67 65.41
C GLU A 144 4.41 30.54 66.21
N ALA A 145 3.47 29.92 66.94
CA ALA A 145 2.57 30.64 67.86
C ALA A 145 3.30 31.65 68.75
N ASP A 146 2.70 32.83 68.93
CA ASP A 146 3.23 33.99 69.66
C ASP A 146 4.50 34.67 69.08
N ALA A 147 5.01 34.26 67.92
CA ALA A 147 6.08 34.99 67.21
C ALA A 147 5.54 36.24 66.46
N ALA A 148 6.29 37.34 66.46
CA ALA A 148 5.87 38.60 65.86
C ALA A 148 6.37 38.79 64.42
N TYR A 149 5.46 39.09 63.49
CA TYR A 149 5.78 39.42 62.11
C TYR A 149 6.42 40.82 61.95
N THR A 150 7.30 41.00 60.95
CA THR A 150 7.88 42.28 60.56
C THR A 150 7.79 42.43 59.04
N GLU A 151 7.26 43.57 58.59
CA GLU A 151 7.07 43.87 57.16
C GLU A 151 8.39 44.19 56.44
N GLN A 152 8.47 43.87 55.15
CA GLN A 152 9.67 43.95 54.30
C GLN A 152 9.52 44.91 53.10
N ASP A 153 8.31 45.44 52.84
CA ASP A 153 7.95 46.39 51.77
C ASP A 153 7.99 45.82 50.34
N ALA A 154 7.73 46.66 49.34
CA ALA A 154 7.74 46.36 47.91
C ALA A 154 8.05 47.61 47.06
N THR A 155 8.33 47.44 45.76
CA THR A 155 8.54 48.54 44.79
C THR A 155 7.74 48.31 43.51
N ALA A 156 7.29 49.37 42.83
CA ALA A 156 6.60 49.26 41.54
C ALA A 156 7.21 50.15 40.45
N VAL A 157 7.08 49.71 39.20
CA VAL A 157 7.47 50.45 37.99
C VAL A 157 6.45 50.24 36.87
N ASP A 158 6.20 51.29 36.11
CA ASP A 158 5.42 51.31 34.87
C ASP A 158 6.31 51.66 33.66
N SER A 159 5.85 51.31 32.46
CA SER A 159 6.54 51.52 31.18
C SER A 159 6.50 52.96 30.66
N VAL A 160 5.43 53.71 30.99
CA VAL A 160 5.19 55.11 30.57
C VAL A 160 5.48 56.08 31.72
N ASP A 161 4.99 55.81 32.92
CA ASP A 161 5.13 56.67 34.11
C ASP A 161 6.39 56.39 34.96
N GLY A 162 7.04 55.24 34.78
CA GLY A 162 8.26 54.89 35.52
C GLY A 162 8.00 54.44 36.96
N ALA A 163 8.84 54.83 37.92
CA ALA A 163 8.75 54.31 39.29
C ALA A 163 7.56 54.88 40.08
N LEU A 164 6.75 53.99 40.68
CA LEU A 164 5.51 54.31 41.37
C LEU A 164 5.55 53.92 42.86
N ASP A 165 4.77 54.64 43.67
CA ASP A 165 4.57 54.33 45.09
C ASP A 165 3.66 53.10 45.28
N VAL A 166 3.99 52.26 46.26
CA VAL A 166 3.21 51.05 46.60
C VAL A 166 2.44 51.23 47.91
N VAL A 167 1.15 50.95 47.90
CA VAL A 167 0.27 51.01 49.07
C VAL A 167 0.06 49.59 49.62
N ILE A 168 0.37 49.39 50.91
CA ILE A 168 0.22 48.10 51.59
C ILE A 168 -1.03 48.09 52.48
N THR A 169 -1.82 47.03 52.41
CA THR A 169 -3.04 46.84 53.21
C THR A 169 -3.13 45.42 53.80
N GLY A 170 -3.74 45.29 54.97
CA GLY A 170 -3.80 44.04 55.74
C GLY A 170 -3.00 44.10 57.06
N SER A 171 -3.05 43.04 57.86
CA SER A 171 -2.29 42.90 59.11
C SER A 171 -2.15 41.45 59.55
N VAL A 172 -0.99 41.07 60.08
CA VAL A 172 -0.71 39.71 60.60
C VAL A 172 -0.97 39.65 62.11
N GLY A 173 -1.73 38.66 62.57
CA GLY A 173 -2.01 38.38 63.98
C GLY A 173 -1.07 37.33 64.59
N SER A 174 -1.20 37.08 65.90
CA SER A 174 -0.34 36.12 66.63
C SER A 174 -1.00 34.78 66.95
N ALA A 175 -2.28 34.60 66.59
CA ALA A 175 -3.00 33.33 66.72
C ALA A 175 -2.72 32.46 65.48
N ALA A 176 -2.75 31.13 65.65
CA ALA A 176 -2.53 30.18 64.58
C ALA A 176 -3.63 30.28 63.51
N ASP A 177 -3.28 30.91 62.39
CA ASP A 177 -4.15 31.25 61.25
C ASP A 177 -3.26 31.73 60.09
N THR A 178 -3.83 31.97 58.92
CA THR A 178 -3.14 32.52 57.75
C THR A 178 -3.62 33.94 57.44
N TYR A 179 -2.68 34.89 57.41
CA TYR A 179 -2.94 36.32 57.26
C TYR A 179 -2.35 36.83 55.94
N THR A 180 -3.12 37.59 55.17
CA THR A 180 -2.70 38.12 53.86
C THR A 180 -2.49 39.63 53.90
N LEU A 181 -1.39 40.08 53.30
CA LEU A 181 -1.07 41.48 53.04
C LEU A 181 -1.13 41.73 51.53
N THR A 182 -1.79 42.80 51.10
CA THR A 182 -1.95 43.17 49.68
C THR A 182 -1.24 44.47 49.39
N TYR A 183 -0.47 44.49 48.31
CA TYR A 183 0.38 45.59 47.85
C TYR A 183 -0.19 46.07 46.52
N THR A 184 -0.49 47.34 46.40
CA THR A 184 -1.18 47.93 45.24
C THR A 184 -0.37 49.11 44.69
N ALA A 185 -0.27 49.19 43.37
CA ALA A 185 0.28 50.34 42.65
C ALA A 185 -0.66 50.70 41.48
N THR A 186 -0.69 51.98 41.12
CA THR A 186 -1.56 52.51 40.07
C THR A 186 -0.84 53.66 39.40
N ASP A 187 -0.80 53.65 38.08
CA ASP A 187 -0.18 54.69 37.24
C ASP A 187 -1.08 55.93 37.09
N ALA A 188 -0.68 56.89 36.25
CA ALA A 188 -1.42 58.12 35.98
C ALA A 188 -2.52 57.95 34.89
N ALA A 189 -2.44 56.91 34.05
CA ALA A 189 -3.52 56.55 33.11
C ALA A 189 -4.71 55.91 33.85
N GLY A 190 -4.46 55.31 35.02
CA GLY A 190 -5.44 54.69 35.91
C GLY A 190 -5.38 53.17 35.93
N ASN A 191 -4.40 52.54 35.28
CA ASN A 191 -4.25 51.09 35.30
C ASN A 191 -3.56 50.68 36.62
N SER A 192 -3.91 49.50 37.15
CA SER A 192 -3.50 49.12 38.51
C SER A 192 -3.14 47.65 38.60
N ALA A 193 -2.08 47.36 39.34
CA ALA A 193 -1.71 45.99 39.71
C ALA A 193 -1.77 45.78 41.22
N GLN A 194 -1.91 44.52 41.62
CA GLN A 194 -1.83 44.09 43.02
C GLN A 194 -1.05 42.79 43.13
N VAL A 195 -0.30 42.64 44.22
CA VAL A 195 0.39 41.39 44.60
C VAL A 195 0.17 41.14 46.09
N GLN A 196 0.17 39.88 46.52
CA GLN A 196 -0.09 39.50 47.91
C GLN A 196 1.09 38.78 48.56
N ARG A 197 1.23 38.97 49.87
CA ARG A 197 2.11 38.19 50.75
C ARG A 197 1.26 37.46 51.77
N VAL A 198 1.51 36.17 51.96
CA VAL A 198 0.74 35.29 52.85
C VAL A 198 1.62 34.89 54.04
N VAL A 199 1.11 35.05 55.26
CA VAL A 199 1.86 34.77 56.50
C VAL A 199 1.06 33.80 57.38
N THR A 200 1.60 32.61 57.61
CA THR A 200 0.92 31.53 58.35
C THR A 200 1.53 31.34 59.73
N VAL A 201 0.70 31.29 60.76
CA VAL A 201 1.08 31.03 62.15
C VAL A 201 0.59 29.64 62.57
N LEU A 202 1.40 28.84 63.25
CA LEU A 202 1.10 27.43 63.60
C LEU A 202 0.78 27.22 65.10
N GLU A 203 0.02 26.16 65.45
CA GLU A 203 -0.41 25.81 66.82
C GLU A 203 0.46 24.68 67.44
N PRO A 204 0.75 24.65 68.77
CA PRO A 204 1.66 23.65 69.36
C PRO A 204 1.04 22.27 69.68
N GLU A 205 1.74 21.20 69.29
CA GLU A 205 1.30 19.79 69.31
C GLU A 205 1.45 18.99 70.63
N PRO A 206 0.66 17.89 70.77
CA PRO A 206 0.97 16.69 71.55
C PRO A 206 1.03 15.37 70.73
N GLU A 207 1.92 14.44 71.11
CA GLU A 207 2.16 13.11 70.49
C GLU A 207 1.74 11.92 71.41
N PRO A 208 1.74 10.62 70.98
CA PRO A 208 1.32 10.01 69.70
C PRO A 208 0.59 8.63 69.88
N GLU A 209 0.16 7.95 68.79
CA GLU A 209 -0.01 6.46 68.67
C GLU A 209 0.05 6.03 67.16
N PRO A 210 0.30 4.73 66.81
CA PRO A 210 0.98 4.33 65.55
C PRO A 210 0.10 3.86 64.36
N PRO A 211 0.66 3.75 63.12
CA PRO A 211 -0.11 3.68 61.85
C PRO A 211 -0.39 2.27 61.29
N PRO A 212 -1.42 2.16 60.42
CA PRO A 212 -1.25 1.76 59.00
C PRO A 212 -2.23 2.46 58.00
N THR A 213 -2.18 2.34 56.65
CA THR A 213 -1.11 2.36 55.60
C THR A 213 -1.75 2.34 54.18
N GLY A 214 -1.33 3.22 53.24
CA GLY A 214 -1.71 3.20 51.80
C GLY A 214 -2.94 4.07 51.45
N GLY A 215 -3.14 4.61 50.23
CA GLY A 215 -2.30 4.84 49.02
C GLY A 215 -2.56 6.27 48.49
N GLY A 216 -2.02 6.82 47.40
CA GLY A 216 -1.53 6.29 46.12
C GLY A 216 -2.22 7.11 45.00
N GLY A 217 -1.50 7.61 43.98
CA GLY A 217 -2.10 8.47 42.95
C GLY A 217 -1.06 9.33 42.20
N ASN A 218 -0.48 8.80 41.13
CA ASN A 218 0.35 9.51 40.15
C ASN A 218 -0.48 9.86 38.90
N GLU A 219 0.07 10.63 37.95
CA GLU A 219 -0.50 10.77 36.59
C GLU A 219 -0.59 9.43 35.81
N GLU A 220 -0.03 8.35 36.35
CA GLU A 220 -0.14 6.97 35.83
C GLU A 220 -1.51 6.32 36.13
N ASP A 221 -2.31 6.92 37.04
CA ASP A 221 -3.59 6.38 37.52
C ASP A 221 -4.83 7.11 36.91
N ASP A 222 -4.64 7.98 35.91
CA ASP A 222 -5.72 8.70 35.20
C ASP A 222 -6.22 7.88 33.99
N GLN A 223 -7.53 7.74 33.81
CA GLN A 223 -8.11 7.17 32.58
C GLN A 223 -8.19 8.25 31.52
N LEU A 224 -7.33 8.17 30.51
CA LEU A 224 -7.36 9.11 29.38
C LEU A 224 -8.62 8.91 28.53
N VAL A 225 -8.98 9.97 27.80
CA VAL A 225 -10.00 9.97 26.74
C VAL A 225 -9.38 10.48 25.45
N PHE A 226 -8.70 11.63 25.50
CA PHE A 226 -8.03 12.22 24.34
C PHE A 226 -6.84 13.08 24.77
N LYS A 227 -5.67 12.88 24.15
CA LYS A 227 -4.46 13.64 24.46
C LYS A 227 -3.49 13.61 23.27
N GLN A 228 -2.99 14.78 22.86
CA GLN A 228 -1.93 14.90 21.84
C GLN A 228 -2.20 14.15 20.52
N GLY A 229 -3.40 14.24 19.99
CA GLY A 229 -3.79 13.61 18.73
C GLY A 229 -4.28 12.15 18.86
N LEU A 230 -4.20 11.55 20.05
CA LEU A 230 -4.60 10.17 20.31
C LEU A 230 -5.87 10.12 21.17
N VAL A 231 -6.87 9.36 20.72
CA VAL A 231 -7.98 8.90 21.59
C VAL A 231 -7.47 7.70 22.39
N ASP A 232 -7.85 7.58 23.66
CA ASP A 232 -7.51 6.39 24.45
C ASP A 232 -8.30 5.16 23.98
N GLY A 233 -7.66 3.99 23.97
CA GLY A 233 -8.22 2.74 23.42
C GLY A 233 -9.49 2.24 24.12
N VAL A 234 -9.82 2.72 25.32
CA VAL A 234 -11.13 2.47 25.97
C VAL A 234 -12.29 3.08 25.19
N TRP A 235 -12.05 4.13 24.39
CA TRP A 235 -13.01 4.80 23.51
C TRP A 235 -12.78 4.36 22.05
N ASP A 236 -12.88 3.05 21.83
CA ASP A 236 -12.61 2.33 20.58
C ASP A 236 -13.38 2.86 19.35
N ARG A 237 -14.54 3.49 19.53
CA ARG A 237 -15.30 4.14 18.45
C ARG A 237 -14.73 5.50 18.04
N GLY A 238 -13.68 6.00 18.69
CA GLY A 238 -12.98 7.22 18.32
C GLY A 238 -13.85 8.49 18.42
N ILE A 239 -13.65 9.42 17.49
CA ILE A 239 -14.30 10.73 17.46
C ILE A 239 -15.56 10.65 16.59
N ASN A 240 -16.70 10.97 17.18
CA ASN A 240 -18.01 10.96 16.56
C ASN A 240 -18.65 12.34 16.72
N ALA A 241 -19.70 12.65 15.96
CA ALA A 241 -20.59 13.76 16.28
C ALA A 241 -22.03 13.43 15.91
N PHE A 242 -22.99 14.01 16.63
CA PHE A 242 -24.40 13.95 16.25
C PHE A 242 -24.79 15.24 15.52
N ASP A 243 -25.73 15.16 14.57
CA ASP A 243 -26.22 16.34 13.85
C ASP A 243 -27.73 16.32 13.62
N GLN A 244 -28.41 17.37 14.09
CA GLN A 244 -29.84 17.59 13.89
C GLN A 244 -30.23 17.71 12.40
N ALA A 245 -29.32 18.19 11.53
CA ALA A 245 -29.57 18.37 10.09
C ALA A 245 -29.86 17.05 9.37
N ILE A 246 -29.24 15.95 9.81
CA ILE A 246 -29.46 14.59 9.31
C ILE A 246 -30.48 13.80 10.15
N GLY A 247 -31.18 14.49 11.07
CA GLY A 247 -32.25 13.91 11.89
C GLY A 247 -31.76 13.25 13.18
N TRP A 248 -30.67 13.76 13.78
CA TRP A 248 -30.00 13.18 14.96
C TRP A 248 -29.32 11.83 14.67
N GLY A 249 -28.79 11.69 13.45
CA GLY A 249 -27.83 10.64 13.13
C GLY A 249 -26.43 11.02 13.59
N ASP A 250 -25.56 10.01 13.65
CA ASP A 250 -24.14 10.16 13.97
C ASP A 250 -23.32 10.24 12.66
N CYS A 251 -22.28 11.07 12.65
CA CYS A 251 -21.11 10.95 11.79
C CYS A 251 -19.93 10.43 12.63
N SER A 252 -19.12 9.52 12.09
CA SER A 252 -18.18 8.70 12.86
C SER A 252 -16.81 8.68 12.18
N ASN A 253 -15.79 9.21 12.86
CA ASN A 253 -14.38 9.25 12.43
C ASN A 253 -14.11 9.86 11.04
N ASP A 254 -15.03 10.66 10.51
CA ASP A 254 -15.03 11.18 9.13
C ASP A 254 -14.65 12.67 9.04
N GLY A 255 -14.14 13.26 10.13
CA GLY A 255 -13.88 14.71 10.22
C GLY A 255 -15.14 15.58 10.11
N GLY A 256 -16.33 14.97 10.13
CA GLY A 256 -17.62 15.61 9.88
C GLY A 256 -18.06 15.65 8.42
N GLU A 257 -17.45 14.88 7.51
CA GLU A 257 -17.95 14.80 6.11
C GLU A 257 -19.43 14.41 6.02
N GLY A 258 -19.91 13.54 6.91
CA GLY A 258 -21.32 13.14 7.05
C GLY A 258 -22.22 14.14 7.79
N CYS A 259 -21.66 15.20 8.39
CA CYS A 259 -22.37 16.14 9.26
C CYS A 259 -22.38 17.58 8.70
N PRO A 260 -23.48 18.04 8.07
CA PRO A 260 -23.60 19.40 7.52
C PRO A 260 -23.42 20.57 8.51
N SER A 261 -23.44 20.32 9.82
CA SER A 261 -23.45 21.33 10.88
C SER A 261 -22.20 21.34 11.77
N ILE A 262 -21.33 20.34 11.68
CA ILE A 262 -20.13 20.23 12.51
C ILE A 262 -19.01 19.49 11.76
N ALA A 263 -17.78 20.00 11.85
CA ALA A 263 -16.58 19.36 11.34
C ALA A 263 -15.47 19.36 12.41
N TRP A 264 -14.50 18.47 12.29
CA TRP A 264 -13.33 18.45 13.17
C TRP A 264 -12.04 18.04 12.45
N GLU A 265 -10.93 18.58 12.92
CA GLU A 265 -9.59 18.37 12.35
C GLU A 265 -8.52 18.48 13.44
N PHE A 266 -7.30 18.02 13.14
CA PHE A 266 -6.16 18.14 14.03
C PHE A 266 -5.33 19.36 13.67
N VAL A 267 -4.97 20.15 14.68
CA VAL A 267 -4.16 21.35 14.53
C VAL A 267 -3.02 21.27 15.53
N SER A 268 -1.78 21.45 15.06
CA SER A 268 -0.61 21.40 15.94
C SER A 268 -0.47 22.68 16.78
N ASP A 269 -0.53 22.53 18.10
CA ASP A 269 -0.23 23.56 19.10
C ASP A 269 1.26 23.46 19.53
N PRO A 270 2.01 24.57 19.63
CA PRO A 270 3.46 24.53 19.93
C PRO A 270 3.83 23.96 21.30
N ASP A 271 2.95 24.07 22.29
CA ASP A 271 3.20 23.67 23.68
C ASP A 271 2.50 22.34 24.02
N ARG A 272 1.44 21.98 23.28
CA ARG A 272 0.60 20.80 23.54
C ARG A 272 0.77 19.65 22.55
N GLY A 273 1.24 19.87 21.33
CA GLY A 273 1.21 18.87 20.26
C GLY A 273 -0.10 18.97 19.46
N ASP A 274 -0.56 17.87 18.85
CA ASP A 274 -1.78 17.91 18.04
C ASP A 274 -3.03 17.96 18.91
N VAL A 275 -3.86 19.00 18.71
CA VAL A 275 -5.12 19.22 19.42
C VAL A 275 -6.31 19.08 18.48
N LEU A 276 -7.48 18.73 19.03
CA LEU A 276 -8.69 18.52 18.23
C LEU A 276 -9.47 19.83 18.08
N GLN A 277 -9.47 20.39 16.88
CA GLN A 277 -10.28 21.56 16.51
C GLN A 277 -11.67 21.11 16.04
N VAL A 278 -12.72 21.77 16.55
CA VAL A 278 -14.13 21.53 16.27
C VAL A 278 -14.75 22.81 15.70
N THR A 279 -15.42 22.71 14.56
CA THR A 279 -16.00 23.85 13.82
C THR A 279 -17.50 23.63 13.60
N HIS A 280 -18.33 24.55 14.08
CA HIS A 280 -19.78 24.57 13.88
C HIS A 280 -20.18 25.42 12.67
N ALA A 281 -20.84 24.82 11.69
CA ALA A 281 -21.29 25.53 10.50
C ALA A 281 -22.53 26.39 10.78
N ASN A 282 -22.58 27.60 10.22
CA ASN A 282 -23.67 28.57 10.41
C ASN A 282 -24.96 28.21 9.66
N ASN A 283 -25.61 27.13 10.09
CA ASN A 283 -26.86 26.62 9.57
C ASN A 283 -27.99 26.53 10.64
N GLN A 284 -27.67 26.85 11.90
CA GLN A 284 -28.55 26.86 13.08
C GLN A 284 -29.11 25.50 13.54
N ASN A 285 -28.58 24.38 13.04
CA ASN A 285 -28.87 23.05 13.57
C ASN A 285 -27.94 22.75 14.76
N LEU A 286 -28.48 22.07 15.77
CA LEU A 286 -27.71 21.63 16.93
C LEU A 286 -26.90 20.39 16.57
N ALA A 287 -25.59 20.46 16.78
CA ALA A 287 -24.65 19.37 16.55
C ALA A 287 -23.53 19.39 17.60
N GLY A 288 -22.94 18.25 17.91
CA GLY A 288 -21.95 18.13 18.98
C GLY A 288 -21.07 16.91 18.86
N LEU A 289 -19.81 17.07 19.26
CA LEU A 289 -18.75 16.08 19.12
C LEU A 289 -18.65 15.23 20.38
N PHE A 290 -18.30 13.95 20.24
CA PHE A 290 -18.08 13.05 21.35
C PHE A 290 -17.06 11.95 21.06
N PHE A 291 -16.34 11.53 22.11
CA PHE A 291 -15.55 10.31 22.12
C PHE A 291 -16.45 9.16 22.59
N ALA A 292 -16.45 8.03 21.89
CA ALA A 292 -17.41 6.94 22.12
C ALA A 292 -16.72 5.60 22.38
N SER A 293 -17.39 4.72 23.12
CA SER A 293 -17.04 3.31 23.27
C SER A 293 -18.16 2.41 22.72
N SER A 294 -17.81 1.26 22.15
CA SER A 294 -18.74 0.24 21.64
C SER A 294 -19.39 -0.57 22.77
N ALA A 295 -18.75 -0.62 23.94
CA ALA A 295 -19.18 -1.35 25.11
C ALA A 295 -19.16 -0.45 26.37
N ALA A 296 -19.55 -1.04 27.52
CA ALA A 296 -19.69 -0.31 28.77
C ALA A 296 -18.32 -0.14 29.45
N VAL A 297 -17.96 1.11 29.71
CA VAL A 297 -16.76 1.50 30.46
C VAL A 297 -17.15 1.68 31.93
N ASP A 298 -16.64 0.83 32.82
CA ASP A 298 -16.87 0.96 34.25
C ASP A 298 -15.95 2.04 34.84
N LEU A 299 -16.52 3.19 35.16
CA LEU A 299 -15.85 4.33 35.78
C LEU A 299 -16.17 4.46 37.29
N ASN A 300 -16.65 3.42 37.96
CA ASN A 300 -16.96 3.48 39.40
C ASN A 300 -15.74 3.84 40.26
N GLY A 301 -14.52 3.47 39.83
CA GLY A 301 -13.28 3.90 40.49
C GLY A 301 -13.08 5.42 40.52
N TYR A 302 -13.72 6.16 39.62
CA TYR A 302 -13.69 7.63 39.53
C TYR A 302 -14.88 8.32 40.21
N VAL A 303 -15.68 7.62 41.03
CA VAL A 303 -16.89 8.19 41.68
C VAL A 303 -16.59 9.41 42.57
N ASN A 304 -15.40 9.48 43.15
CA ASN A 304 -14.91 10.62 43.95
C ASN A 304 -14.08 11.62 43.14
N GLY A 305 -13.89 11.36 41.85
CA GLY A 305 -13.02 12.06 40.94
C GLY A 305 -13.70 13.13 40.07
N HIS A 306 -13.01 13.52 39.00
CA HIS A 306 -13.43 14.54 38.05
C HIS A 306 -13.28 14.02 36.61
N ILE A 307 -14.08 14.55 35.69
CA ILE A 307 -13.69 14.62 34.28
C ILE A 307 -13.02 15.96 34.04
N GLU A 308 -11.84 15.93 33.42
CA GLU A 308 -11.04 17.11 33.08
C GLU A 308 -10.78 17.18 31.59
N PHE A 309 -10.73 18.39 31.05
CA PHE A 309 -10.27 18.67 29.68
C PHE A 309 -9.80 20.11 29.55
N ASP A 310 -8.85 20.36 28.65
CA ASP A 310 -8.43 21.70 28.29
C ASP A 310 -9.21 22.18 27.05
N ILE A 311 -9.65 23.44 27.03
CA ILE A 311 -10.42 24.03 25.92
C ILE A 311 -9.96 25.45 25.57
N ASN A 312 -9.94 25.77 24.27
CA ASN A 312 -9.59 27.09 23.72
C ASN A 312 -10.59 27.48 22.62
N VAL A 313 -11.31 28.59 22.76
CA VAL A 313 -12.29 29.05 21.76
C VAL A 313 -11.61 30.02 20.79
N VAL A 314 -11.40 29.56 19.56
CA VAL A 314 -10.67 30.26 18.50
C VAL A 314 -11.51 31.37 17.88
N SER A 315 -12.81 31.12 17.67
CA SER A 315 -13.78 32.11 17.19
C SER A 315 -15.22 31.74 17.54
N GLY A 316 -16.12 32.72 17.51
CA GLY A 316 -17.55 32.52 17.75
C GLY A 316 -17.93 32.66 19.23
N ASP A 317 -18.83 31.79 19.70
CA ASP A 317 -19.40 31.86 21.04
C ASP A 317 -18.66 30.95 22.04
N ALA A 318 -18.35 31.49 23.21
CA ALA A 318 -17.63 30.75 24.25
C ALA A 318 -18.55 29.96 25.18
N GLU A 319 -19.88 30.06 25.08
CA GLU A 319 -20.81 29.31 25.92
C GLU A 319 -20.77 27.79 25.59
N ILE A 320 -19.97 27.02 26.32
CA ILE A 320 -19.81 25.58 26.09
C ILE A 320 -20.83 24.77 26.92
N THR A 321 -21.44 23.76 26.29
CA THR A 321 -22.21 22.73 26.98
C THR A 321 -21.51 21.38 26.80
N MET A 322 -21.47 20.59 27.87
CA MET A 322 -21.02 19.19 27.81
C MET A 322 -22.09 18.24 28.36
N LYS A 323 -21.87 16.94 28.16
CA LYS A 323 -22.45 15.88 29.00
C LYS A 323 -21.60 14.61 28.92
N LEU A 324 -21.91 13.66 29.78
CA LEU A 324 -21.60 12.24 29.58
C LEU A 324 -22.90 11.46 29.41
N ASP A 325 -22.86 10.50 28.49
CA ASP A 325 -23.90 9.49 28.26
C ASP A 325 -23.40 8.09 28.60
N CYS A 326 -24.35 7.24 28.95
CA CYS A 326 -24.24 5.81 29.16
C CYS A 326 -25.29 5.13 28.25
N PHE A 327 -25.33 3.79 28.17
CA PHE A 327 -26.31 3.13 27.30
C PHE A 327 -27.75 3.56 27.60
N TYR A 328 -28.49 3.95 26.55
CA TYR A 328 -29.83 4.54 26.69
C TYR A 328 -30.76 3.64 27.54
N PRO A 329 -31.47 4.17 28.56
CA PRO A 329 -31.84 5.58 28.77
C PRO A 329 -30.92 6.39 29.71
N CYS A 330 -29.69 5.95 29.93
CA CYS A 330 -28.78 6.53 30.91
C CYS A 330 -28.06 7.79 30.37
N THR A 331 -28.01 8.88 31.16
CA THR A 331 -27.30 10.13 30.80
C THR A 331 -27.13 11.04 32.02
N SER A 332 -26.05 11.83 32.06
CA SER A 332 -25.91 12.95 33.00
C SER A 332 -26.83 14.13 32.67
N GLY A 333 -27.34 14.21 31.44
CA GLY A 333 -28.05 15.38 30.90
C GLY A 333 -27.14 16.57 30.65
N ASP A 334 -27.62 17.54 29.87
CA ASP A 334 -26.86 18.72 29.45
C ASP A 334 -26.32 19.53 30.64
N GLN A 335 -24.99 19.71 30.69
CA GLN A 335 -24.28 20.53 31.67
C GLN A 335 -23.79 21.82 30.99
N PRO A 336 -24.52 22.93 31.08
CA PRO A 336 -24.04 24.22 30.58
C PRO A 336 -22.89 24.72 31.47
N LEU A 337 -21.70 24.86 30.89
CA LEU A 337 -20.48 25.26 31.61
C LEU A 337 -20.28 26.78 31.64
N GLY A 338 -21.02 27.52 30.82
CA GLY A 338 -20.87 28.96 30.61
C GLY A 338 -19.78 29.30 29.59
N GLU A 339 -19.42 30.58 29.50
CA GLU A 339 -18.23 31.04 28.77
C GLU A 339 -16.96 30.28 29.22
N LYS A 340 -16.31 29.57 28.27
CA LYS A 340 -15.08 28.79 28.46
C LYS A 340 -14.08 29.03 27.33
N GLY A 341 -12.79 28.99 27.65
CA GLY A 341 -11.70 29.07 26.66
C GLY A 341 -11.61 30.39 25.87
N ALA A 342 -12.37 31.42 26.24
CA ALA A 342 -12.51 32.67 25.50
C ALA A 342 -11.25 33.56 25.44
N ASN A 343 -10.22 33.23 26.23
CA ASN A 343 -8.98 34.01 26.36
C ASN A 343 -7.73 33.11 26.24
N GLY A 344 -7.81 32.05 25.43
CA GLY A 344 -6.81 30.98 25.34
C GLY A 344 -7.21 29.73 26.12
N TRP A 345 -6.29 28.76 26.18
CA TRP A 345 -6.47 27.48 26.88
C TRP A 345 -6.91 27.65 28.34
N GLU A 346 -8.09 27.10 28.66
CA GLU A 346 -8.66 26.99 30.00
C GLU A 346 -8.83 25.52 30.37
N ALA A 347 -8.35 25.13 31.56
CA ALA A 347 -8.62 23.81 32.13
C ALA A 347 -10.03 23.77 32.74
N VAL A 348 -10.86 22.84 32.26
CA VAL A 348 -12.19 22.53 32.79
C VAL A 348 -12.10 21.28 33.64
N SER A 349 -12.69 21.29 34.83
CA SER A 349 -12.78 20.14 35.73
C SER A 349 -14.21 20.06 36.29
N VAL A 350 -14.91 18.95 36.05
CA VAL A 350 -16.30 18.73 36.43
C VAL A 350 -16.38 17.51 37.36
N PRO A 351 -16.88 17.64 38.61
CA PRO A 351 -16.95 16.51 39.55
C PRO A 351 -17.90 15.42 39.06
N ILE A 352 -17.48 14.15 39.13
CA ILE A 352 -18.32 13.00 38.73
C ILE A 352 -19.60 12.90 39.58
N SER A 353 -19.55 13.37 40.83
CA SER A 353 -20.72 13.51 41.71
C SER A 353 -21.81 14.46 41.19
N GLN A 354 -21.47 15.43 40.33
CA GLN A 354 -22.46 16.29 39.64
C GLN A 354 -23.17 15.51 38.53
N LEU A 355 -22.42 14.73 37.74
CA LEU A 355 -22.92 14.02 36.57
C LEU A 355 -23.82 12.84 36.95
N THR A 356 -23.42 12.08 37.98
CA THR A 356 -24.23 10.99 38.56
C THR A 356 -25.53 11.48 39.19
N ALA A 357 -25.54 12.69 39.78
CA ALA A 357 -26.78 13.32 40.26
C ALA A 357 -27.76 13.68 39.13
N GLY A 358 -27.29 13.80 37.88
CA GLY A 358 -28.09 14.00 36.68
C GLY A 358 -28.77 12.73 36.15
N GLY A 359 -28.29 11.54 36.52
CA GLY A 359 -28.80 10.25 36.04
C GLY A 359 -27.77 9.36 35.35
N LEU A 360 -26.48 9.73 35.37
CA LEU A 360 -25.38 8.91 34.86
C LEU A 360 -25.14 7.69 35.78
N ASP A 361 -25.08 6.49 35.20
CA ASP A 361 -24.60 5.26 35.85
C ASP A 361 -23.15 5.04 35.41
N LEU A 362 -22.23 5.00 36.38
CA LEU A 362 -20.80 4.85 36.11
C LEU A 362 -20.42 3.44 35.65
N SER A 363 -21.29 2.44 35.81
CA SER A 363 -21.04 1.09 35.31
C SER A 363 -21.42 0.86 33.84
N GLU A 364 -22.12 1.82 33.21
CA GLU A 364 -22.63 1.68 31.83
C GLU A 364 -22.21 2.85 30.90
N VAL A 365 -21.16 3.61 31.25
CA VAL A 365 -20.68 4.78 30.46
C VAL A 365 -20.20 4.33 29.08
N ASN A 366 -20.61 5.05 28.04
CA ASN A 366 -20.21 4.74 26.66
C ASN A 366 -19.76 5.98 25.87
N THR A 367 -19.60 7.12 26.54
CA THR A 367 -18.99 8.33 25.97
C THR A 367 -17.98 8.94 26.94
N GLY A 368 -16.81 9.32 26.44
CA GLY A 368 -15.71 9.83 27.26
C GLY A 368 -15.83 11.33 27.53
N LEU A 369 -16.34 12.08 26.56
CA LEU A 369 -16.81 13.46 26.67
C LEU A 369 -17.77 13.70 25.49
N VAL A 370 -18.92 14.34 25.72
CA VAL A 370 -19.77 14.94 24.69
C VAL A 370 -19.70 16.45 24.87
N VAL A 371 -19.39 17.22 23.83
CA VAL A 371 -19.15 18.68 23.92
C VAL A 371 -19.62 19.44 22.67
N TRP A 372 -20.22 20.61 22.88
CA TRP A 372 -20.60 21.54 21.81
C TRP A 372 -20.66 22.99 22.28
N ALA A 373 -20.50 23.91 21.33
CA ALA A 373 -20.83 25.31 21.54
C ALA A 373 -22.35 25.47 21.58
N SER A 374 -22.88 26.20 22.56
CA SER A 374 -24.33 26.41 22.76
C SER A 374 -24.96 27.30 21.68
N ASN A 375 -24.14 27.88 20.81
CA ASN A 375 -24.50 28.74 19.69
C ASN A 375 -23.75 28.30 18.41
N PHE A 376 -24.52 27.76 17.48
CA PHE A 376 -24.05 27.07 16.26
C PHE A 376 -23.82 28.03 15.08
N GLN A 377 -23.12 29.14 15.30
CA GLN A 377 -22.87 30.18 14.29
C GLN A 377 -21.37 30.48 14.13
N ASP A 378 -20.69 29.72 13.27
CA ASP A 378 -19.27 29.87 12.95
C ASP A 378 -18.35 29.79 14.18
N THR A 379 -18.78 29.04 15.20
CA THR A 379 -17.99 28.80 16.41
C THR A 379 -16.93 27.74 16.15
N VAL A 380 -15.68 28.05 16.51
CA VAL A 380 -14.53 27.17 16.40
C VAL A 380 -13.86 27.09 17.76
N PHE A 381 -13.69 25.89 18.29
CA PHE A 381 -12.96 25.65 19.55
C PHE A 381 -12.04 24.44 19.42
N GLN A 382 -11.02 24.39 20.26
CA GLN A 382 -10.01 23.33 20.31
C GLN A 382 -10.07 22.65 21.68
N ILE A 383 -9.91 21.32 21.72
CA ILE A 383 -9.82 20.54 22.95
C ILE A 383 -8.59 19.65 22.97
N ASP A 384 -8.06 19.40 24.17
CA ASP A 384 -6.93 18.50 24.44
C ASP A 384 -7.02 17.97 25.88
N ASN A 385 -6.21 16.95 26.20
CA ASN A 385 -5.99 16.46 27.57
C ASN A 385 -7.30 16.09 28.31
N VAL A 386 -8.23 15.47 27.59
CA VAL A 386 -9.50 14.94 28.10
C VAL A 386 -9.22 13.64 28.87
N ARG A 387 -9.64 13.56 30.13
CA ARG A 387 -9.34 12.43 31.05
C ARG A 387 -10.28 12.37 32.27
N PHE A 388 -10.35 11.21 32.91
CA PHE A 388 -10.93 11.03 34.24
C PHE A 388 -9.80 10.95 35.27
N THR A 389 -9.91 11.72 36.36
CA THR A 389 -8.87 11.85 37.39
C THR A 389 -9.39 11.53 38.79
N GLY A 390 -8.48 11.17 39.70
CA GLY A 390 -8.81 10.90 41.11
C GLY A 390 -9.40 9.51 41.33
N PHE A 391 -8.78 8.50 40.72
CA PHE A 391 -9.09 7.08 40.88
C PHE A 391 -8.98 6.61 42.35
N ASP A 392 -9.92 5.78 42.80
CA ASP A 392 -9.88 5.16 44.14
C ASP A 392 -8.90 3.99 44.15
N ALA A 393 -7.88 4.05 45.02
CA ALA A 393 -6.75 3.12 45.02
C ALA A 393 -7.10 1.65 45.36
N ASP A 394 -8.34 1.39 45.81
CA ASP A 394 -8.89 0.04 46.05
C ASP A 394 -9.82 -0.45 44.90
N ALA A 395 -9.94 0.28 43.79
CA ALA A 395 -10.74 -0.08 42.62
C ALA A 395 -9.90 -0.76 41.51
N GLU A 396 -10.57 -1.44 40.56
CA GLU A 396 -9.95 -1.94 39.33
C GLU A 396 -10.10 -0.89 38.21
N PRO A 397 -9.04 -0.60 37.43
CA PRO A 397 -9.10 0.40 36.36
C PRO A 397 -9.99 -0.07 35.21
N PRO A 398 -10.52 0.85 34.37
CA PRO A 398 -11.33 0.47 33.23
C PRO A 398 -10.47 -0.33 32.24
N VAL A 399 -10.80 -1.60 32.06
CA VAL A 399 -10.17 -2.41 31.02
C VAL A 399 -10.83 -2.09 29.68
N THR A 400 -10.03 -1.93 28.62
CA THR A 400 -10.56 -1.87 27.25
C THR A 400 -11.39 -3.14 27.01
N PRO A 401 -12.71 -3.02 26.76
CA PRO A 401 -13.53 -4.18 26.50
C PRO A 401 -13.05 -4.85 25.21
N PRO A 402 -13.01 -6.20 25.13
CA PRO A 402 -12.59 -6.88 23.91
C PRO A 402 -13.53 -6.49 22.76
N VAL A 403 -12.95 -6.06 21.64
CA VAL A 403 -13.73 -5.62 20.48
C VAL A 403 -14.43 -6.84 19.86
N THR A 404 -15.71 -7.01 20.14
CA THR A 404 -16.51 -8.12 19.60
C THR A 404 -17.40 -7.66 18.46
N VAL A 405 -17.11 -8.14 17.25
CA VAL A 405 -18.02 -8.03 16.10
C VAL A 405 -18.97 -9.23 16.03
N PRO A 406 -20.18 -9.10 15.45
CA PRO A 406 -20.96 -10.24 15.01
C PRO A 406 -20.26 -10.93 13.84
N PHE A 407 -20.04 -12.24 13.94
CA PHE A 407 -19.40 -13.06 12.90
C PHE A 407 -20.20 -14.36 12.64
N THR A 408 -20.03 -14.93 11.46
CA THR A 408 -20.44 -16.30 11.13
C THR A 408 -19.22 -17.14 10.85
N LEU A 409 -19.07 -18.26 11.57
CA LEU A 409 -18.07 -19.26 11.24
C LEU A 409 -18.63 -20.26 10.24
N THR A 410 -17.81 -20.64 9.26
CA THR A 410 -18.04 -21.84 8.44
C THR A 410 -17.10 -22.94 8.91
N GLU A 411 -17.65 -23.95 9.58
CA GLU A 411 -16.93 -25.15 10.00
C GLU A 411 -16.47 -25.98 8.77
N MET A 412 -15.22 -26.44 8.82
CA MET A 412 -14.56 -27.27 7.80
C MET A 412 -13.78 -28.40 8.49
N GLY A 413 -14.52 -29.43 8.91
CA GLY A 413 -13.98 -30.56 9.68
C GLY A 413 -13.77 -30.16 11.14
N LEU A 414 -12.52 -30.10 11.60
CA LEU A 414 -12.13 -29.48 12.86
C LEU A 414 -11.74 -28.00 12.73
N GLY A 415 -11.48 -27.54 11.50
CA GLY A 415 -11.13 -26.14 11.24
C GLY A 415 -12.34 -25.25 10.99
N SER A 416 -12.09 -23.96 10.82
CA SER A 416 -13.11 -22.97 10.43
C SER A 416 -12.49 -21.70 9.84
N TYR A 417 -13.26 -20.98 9.05
CA TYR A 417 -12.97 -19.60 8.65
C TYR A 417 -14.15 -18.68 8.99
N SER A 418 -13.87 -17.39 9.12
CA SER A 418 -14.87 -16.35 9.41
C SER A 418 -15.35 -15.62 8.15
N ASP A 419 -16.57 -15.09 8.19
CA ASP A 419 -17.09 -14.12 7.21
C ASP A 419 -16.73 -12.65 7.54
N THR A 420 -16.12 -12.43 8.71
CA THR A 420 -15.90 -11.11 9.31
C THR A 420 -14.49 -11.04 9.93
N ILE A 421 -13.78 -9.94 9.72
CA ILE A 421 -12.50 -9.65 10.40
C ILE A 421 -12.78 -9.12 11.80
N ASN A 422 -12.09 -9.65 12.81
CA ASN A 422 -12.05 -9.06 14.15
C ASN A 422 -11.31 -7.72 14.09
N PRO A 423 -11.92 -6.57 14.48
CA PRO A 423 -11.21 -5.28 14.45
C PRO A 423 -10.02 -5.23 15.40
N ALA A 424 -9.95 -6.09 16.42
CA ALA A 424 -8.75 -6.26 17.24
C ALA A 424 -7.55 -6.82 16.45
N SER A 425 -7.76 -7.39 15.26
CA SER A 425 -6.70 -7.73 14.29
C SER A 425 -6.15 -6.50 13.57
N TYR A 426 -6.89 -5.40 13.44
CA TYR A 426 -6.43 -4.27 12.64
C TYR A 426 -5.12 -3.68 13.20
N ARG A 427 -4.23 -3.25 12.30
CA ARG A 427 -2.92 -2.68 12.62
C ARG A 427 -2.70 -1.38 11.86
N CYS A 428 -1.78 -0.54 12.29
CA CYS A 428 -1.42 0.67 11.57
C CYS A 428 0.02 1.13 11.80
N VAL A 429 0.52 1.97 10.89
CA VAL A 429 1.79 2.70 11.03
C VAL A 429 1.67 4.13 10.50
N TYR A 430 2.55 5.02 10.98
CA TYR A 430 2.73 6.34 10.38
C TYR A 430 3.91 6.34 9.38
N ASP A 431 3.61 6.44 8.08
CA ASP A 431 4.60 6.57 6.99
C ASP A 431 4.14 7.65 5.99
N TYR A 432 4.46 8.93 6.26
CA TYR A 432 3.93 10.10 5.53
C TYR A 432 2.39 10.24 5.54
N GLY A 433 1.74 9.63 6.54
CA GLY A 433 0.30 9.54 6.73
C GLY A 433 -0.02 8.38 7.67
N ASN A 434 -1.26 8.23 8.12
CA ASN A 434 -1.72 7.07 8.89
C ASN A 434 -2.13 5.96 7.91
N TRP A 435 -1.41 4.84 7.92
CA TRP A 435 -1.67 3.69 7.05
C TRP A 435 -2.20 2.53 7.89
N ILE A 436 -3.43 2.07 7.61
CA ILE A 436 -3.97 0.83 8.17
C ILE A 436 -3.42 -0.38 7.41
N TYR A 437 -3.39 -1.54 8.05
CA TYR A 437 -3.18 -2.86 7.47
C TYR A 437 -3.85 -3.92 8.36
N ASN A 438 -3.84 -5.18 7.92
CA ASN A 438 -4.52 -6.32 8.55
C ASN A 438 -6.06 -6.15 8.64
N ALA A 439 -6.63 -5.34 7.74
CA ALA A 439 -8.03 -4.91 7.75
C ALA A 439 -8.80 -5.30 6.47
N GLY A 440 -8.26 -6.23 5.69
CA GLY A 440 -8.83 -6.66 4.41
C GLY A 440 -8.47 -5.75 3.24
N VAL A 441 -9.23 -5.85 2.14
CA VAL A 441 -8.97 -5.07 0.92
C VAL A 441 -9.59 -3.68 1.05
N VAL A 442 -8.85 -2.78 1.69
CA VAL A 442 -9.29 -1.42 2.04
C VAL A 442 -8.45 -0.36 1.33
N GLU A 443 -8.97 0.86 1.22
CA GLU A 443 -8.09 2.00 0.98
C GLU A 443 -7.15 2.17 2.18
N PRO A 444 -5.85 2.45 1.95
CA PRO A 444 -4.85 2.27 2.99
C PRO A 444 -4.80 3.43 3.99
N GLY A 445 -5.42 4.57 3.69
CA GLY A 445 -5.50 5.70 4.62
C GLY A 445 -6.54 5.45 5.72
N ILE A 446 -6.20 5.77 6.96
CA ILE A 446 -7.09 5.69 8.12
C ILE A 446 -7.03 7.02 8.90
N PRO A 447 -8.11 7.47 9.59
CA PRO A 447 -8.09 8.73 10.33
C PRO A 447 -6.94 8.79 11.34
N PHE A 448 -6.83 7.80 12.23
CA PHE A 448 -5.81 7.80 13.31
C PHE A 448 -5.04 6.49 13.41
N CYS A 449 -3.82 6.62 13.90
CA CYS A 449 -2.97 5.49 14.25
C CYS A 449 -2.25 5.78 15.56
N ASP A 450 -2.49 4.96 16.58
CA ASP A 450 -1.61 4.94 17.75
C ASP A 450 -0.31 4.23 17.36
N THR A 451 0.73 5.01 17.07
CA THR A 451 2.04 4.48 16.67
C THR A 451 2.82 3.78 17.79
N ALA A 452 2.38 3.87 19.05
CA ALA A 452 3.00 3.17 20.17
C ALA A 452 2.47 1.74 20.33
N THR A 453 1.18 1.52 20.03
CA THR A 453 0.50 0.20 20.08
C THR A 453 0.35 -0.44 18.71
N GLY A 454 0.41 0.34 17.62
CA GLY A 454 0.08 -0.08 16.26
C GLY A 454 -1.42 -0.20 16.02
N THR A 455 -2.28 0.42 16.84
CA THR A 455 -3.75 0.28 16.76
C THR A 455 -4.39 1.43 15.95
N PRO A 456 -5.12 1.14 14.85
CA PRO A 456 -5.87 2.16 14.11
C PRO A 456 -7.12 2.61 14.86
N GLN A 457 -7.60 3.83 14.55
CA GLN A 457 -8.89 4.31 15.03
C GLN A 457 -9.67 4.95 13.87
N GLY A 458 -10.98 4.68 13.85
CA GLY A 458 -11.83 4.92 12.69
C GLY A 458 -12.11 3.66 11.88
N ASP A 459 -13.11 3.73 11.02
CA ASP A 459 -13.53 2.59 10.21
C ASP A 459 -12.65 2.48 8.94
N PRO A 460 -12.13 1.27 8.61
CA PRO A 460 -11.44 1.05 7.34
C PRO A 460 -12.37 1.33 6.16
N THR A 461 -11.91 2.04 5.13
CA THR A 461 -12.72 2.30 3.92
C THR A 461 -12.61 1.11 2.95
N PRO A 462 -13.68 0.32 2.70
CA PRO A 462 -13.56 -0.88 1.88
C PRO A 462 -13.33 -0.55 0.40
N LYS A 463 -12.42 -1.27 -0.24
CA LYS A 463 -12.20 -1.21 -1.68
C LYS A 463 -13.05 -2.28 -2.38
N TYR A 464 -13.70 -1.91 -3.47
CA TYR A 464 -14.53 -2.83 -4.26
C TYR A 464 -13.95 -3.06 -5.65
N PRO A 465 -14.08 -4.27 -6.22
CA PRO A 465 -13.56 -4.56 -7.55
C PRO A 465 -14.38 -3.88 -8.65
N GLN A 466 -13.68 -3.38 -9.67
CA GLN A 466 -14.27 -2.63 -10.79
C GLN A 466 -14.86 -3.57 -11.85
N LEU A 467 -15.96 -4.22 -11.50
CA LEU A 467 -16.66 -5.19 -12.33
C LEU A 467 -17.93 -4.61 -12.98
N ALA A 468 -18.27 -5.13 -14.15
CA ALA A 468 -19.56 -4.93 -14.82
C ALA A 468 -19.90 -6.16 -15.70
N GLY A 469 -21.16 -6.32 -16.11
CA GLY A 469 -21.54 -7.25 -17.18
C GLY A 469 -21.37 -8.72 -16.82
N ALA A 470 -20.59 -9.47 -17.60
CA ALA A 470 -20.36 -10.89 -17.33
C ALA A 470 -19.44 -11.11 -16.12
N ALA A 471 -18.51 -10.19 -15.86
CA ALA A 471 -17.57 -10.28 -14.74
C ALA A 471 -18.26 -10.15 -13.37
N GLU A 472 -19.36 -9.41 -13.24
CA GLU A 472 -20.19 -9.33 -12.01
C GLU A 472 -20.75 -10.70 -11.58
N ASN A 473 -20.79 -11.67 -12.49
CA ASN A 473 -21.33 -13.01 -12.26
C ASN A 473 -20.22 -14.08 -12.21
N LYS A 474 -18.96 -13.67 -12.07
CA LYS A 474 -17.76 -14.51 -11.96
C LYS A 474 -17.00 -14.16 -10.68
N HIS A 475 -16.16 -15.08 -10.20
CA HIS A 475 -15.26 -14.80 -9.07
C HIS A 475 -14.24 -13.73 -9.42
N THR A 476 -14.00 -12.79 -8.51
CA THR A 476 -13.13 -11.63 -8.76
C THR A 476 -11.70 -12.05 -9.06
N MET A 477 -11.30 -11.89 -10.32
CA MET A 477 -9.99 -12.27 -10.83
C MET A 477 -8.95 -11.16 -10.61
N THR A 478 -7.77 -11.56 -10.17
CA THR A 478 -6.62 -10.70 -9.84
C THR A 478 -5.33 -11.36 -10.36
N HIS A 479 -4.14 -10.79 -10.12
CA HIS A 479 -2.85 -11.43 -10.48
C HIS A 479 -2.76 -11.85 -11.97
N ARG A 480 -3.03 -10.91 -12.87
CA ARG A 480 -2.90 -11.10 -14.32
C ARG A 480 -2.06 -9.98 -14.91
N TRP A 481 -1.67 -10.13 -16.19
CA TRP A 481 -1.14 -9.03 -17.01
C TRP A 481 -2.11 -7.83 -17.14
N TRP A 482 -3.34 -7.97 -16.64
CA TRP A 482 -4.39 -6.95 -16.55
C TRP A 482 -4.95 -6.72 -15.13
N GLY A 483 -4.34 -7.25 -14.07
CA GLY A 483 -4.91 -7.24 -12.69
C GLY A 483 -5.30 -5.86 -12.16
N SER A 484 -4.72 -4.78 -12.70
CA SER A 484 -5.07 -3.40 -12.40
C SER A 484 -6.47 -2.98 -12.87
N VAL A 485 -7.09 -3.68 -13.82
CA VAL A 485 -8.46 -3.37 -14.28
C VAL A 485 -9.49 -3.73 -13.21
N SER A 486 -9.36 -4.87 -12.51
CA SER A 486 -10.27 -5.23 -11.42
C SER A 486 -10.02 -4.41 -10.16
N PHE A 487 -8.81 -3.90 -9.93
CA PHE A 487 -8.48 -3.09 -8.75
C PHE A 487 -8.71 -1.58 -8.88
N ILE A 488 -8.40 -1.00 -10.04
CA ILE A 488 -8.34 0.45 -10.26
C ILE A 488 -9.46 0.90 -11.20
N GLY A 489 -9.81 0.08 -12.19
CA GLY A 489 -10.63 0.51 -13.31
C GLY A 489 -9.84 1.42 -14.24
N GLU A 490 -10.09 2.74 -14.20
CA GLU A 490 -9.42 3.72 -15.06
C GLU A 490 -8.17 4.35 -14.44
N MET A 491 -7.05 4.25 -15.16
CA MET A 491 -5.78 4.87 -14.82
C MET A 491 -5.78 6.34 -15.27
N ARG A 492 -6.49 7.20 -14.52
CA ARG A 492 -6.82 8.58 -14.86
C ARG A 492 -5.62 9.42 -15.33
N ILE A 493 -5.83 10.25 -16.34
CA ILE A 493 -4.79 11.15 -16.88
C ILE A 493 -4.48 12.24 -15.86
N GLY A 494 -3.21 12.32 -15.43
CA GLY A 494 -2.74 13.27 -14.43
C GLY A 494 -2.68 12.72 -13.00
N ASP A 495 -3.17 11.50 -12.76
CA ASP A 495 -3.08 10.85 -11.46
C ASP A 495 -1.75 10.04 -11.34
N PRO A 496 -0.85 10.38 -10.39
CA PRO A 496 0.35 9.61 -10.09
C PRO A 496 0.07 8.30 -9.33
N ASN A 497 -1.06 8.18 -8.65
CA ASN A 497 -1.38 7.04 -7.81
C ASN A 497 -2.02 5.90 -8.61
N GLY A 498 -2.87 6.17 -9.60
CA GLY A 498 -3.42 5.20 -10.55
C GLY A 498 -2.61 5.06 -11.84
N ALA A 499 -1.34 4.66 -11.75
CA ALA A 499 -0.41 4.69 -12.89
C ALA A 499 -0.25 3.36 -13.68
N GLY A 500 -1.01 2.32 -13.33
CA GLY A 500 -0.95 0.99 -13.93
C GLY A 500 -1.08 0.92 -15.46
N TYR A 501 -0.50 -0.14 -16.04
CA TYR A 501 -0.67 -0.54 -17.44
C TYR A 501 -1.09 -2.02 -17.52
N ILE A 502 -1.74 -2.39 -18.61
CA ILE A 502 -1.99 -3.79 -18.99
C ILE A 502 -1.03 -4.21 -20.11
N THR A 503 -0.54 -5.45 -20.08
CA THR A 503 0.48 -5.95 -21.02
C THR A 503 0.04 -7.21 -21.80
N PRO A 504 -0.90 -7.08 -22.77
CA PRO A 504 -1.35 -8.17 -23.65
C PRO A 504 -0.33 -8.66 -24.72
N ASP A 505 0.97 -8.37 -24.59
CA ASP A 505 2.12 -8.80 -25.43
C ASP A 505 1.84 -9.18 -26.91
N PRO A 506 2.28 -8.40 -27.92
CA PRO A 506 3.32 -7.36 -27.90
C PRO A 506 2.75 -5.94 -27.73
N ILE A 507 1.51 -5.82 -27.25
CA ILE A 507 0.87 -4.52 -27.00
C ILE A 507 0.98 -4.22 -25.50
N MET A 508 1.29 -2.98 -25.18
CA MET A 508 1.09 -2.40 -23.86
C MET A 508 0.01 -1.32 -23.97
N ALA A 509 -0.93 -1.30 -23.05
CA ALA A 509 -2.04 -0.35 -23.05
C ALA A 509 -2.31 0.24 -21.66
N ARG A 510 -2.80 1.48 -21.63
CA ARG A 510 -3.35 2.12 -20.42
C ARG A 510 -4.79 2.50 -20.67
N LEU A 511 -5.67 2.08 -19.77
CA LEU A 511 -7.10 2.38 -19.85
C LEU A 511 -7.34 3.66 -19.04
N THR A 512 -7.86 4.70 -19.69
CA THR A 512 -7.99 6.05 -19.12
C THR A 512 -9.43 6.51 -19.18
N GLU A 513 -9.74 7.63 -18.51
CA GLU A 513 -11.08 8.22 -18.50
C GLU A 513 -11.53 8.77 -19.88
N ARG A 514 -10.63 8.78 -20.87
CA ARG A 514 -10.88 9.24 -22.25
C ARG A 514 -10.92 8.11 -23.28
N GLY A 515 -10.57 6.88 -22.88
CA GLY A 515 -10.40 5.73 -23.76
C GLY A 515 -9.11 4.95 -23.48
N ALA A 516 -8.54 4.30 -24.48
CA ALA A 516 -7.33 3.47 -24.32
C ALA A 516 -6.12 4.07 -25.05
N ARG A 517 -4.97 4.14 -24.36
CA ARG A 517 -3.66 4.52 -24.90
C ARG A 517 -2.88 3.26 -25.26
N PHE A 518 -2.06 3.33 -26.31
CA PHE A 518 -1.38 2.18 -26.90
C PHE A 518 0.06 2.47 -27.28
N MET A 519 0.92 1.51 -26.95
CA MET A 519 2.23 1.34 -27.56
C MET A 519 2.48 -0.12 -27.91
N GLY A 520 3.31 -0.33 -28.92
CA GLY A 520 4.04 -1.57 -29.05
C GLY A 520 5.07 -1.66 -27.95
N ILE A 521 5.24 -2.88 -27.46
CA ILE A 521 6.34 -3.28 -26.61
C ILE A 521 7.65 -3.17 -27.44
N PRO A 522 7.89 -3.92 -28.52
CA PRO A 522 9.20 -3.99 -29.23
C PRO A 522 10.01 -2.69 -29.46
N PRO A 523 9.42 -1.54 -29.85
CA PRO A 523 10.19 -0.36 -30.27
C PRO A 523 11.12 0.26 -29.23
N GLY A 524 10.87 0.05 -27.93
CA GLY A 524 11.50 0.83 -26.87
C GLY A 524 12.32 0.08 -25.83
N ILE A 525 12.72 -1.16 -26.10
CA ILE A 525 13.39 -1.99 -25.10
C ILE A 525 14.81 -1.48 -24.84
N GLY A 526 15.01 -0.89 -23.67
CA GLY A 526 16.31 -0.53 -23.13
C GLY A 526 16.88 -1.69 -22.32
N ALA A 527 18.22 -1.81 -22.28
CA ALA A 527 18.92 -2.77 -21.46
C ALA A 527 20.15 -2.13 -20.81
N ASN A 528 20.43 -2.50 -19.57
CA ASN A 528 21.60 -2.08 -18.79
C ASN A 528 21.90 -3.13 -17.70
N ASP A 529 22.95 -2.89 -16.91
CA ASP A 529 23.43 -3.81 -15.87
C ASP A 529 22.38 -4.18 -14.80
N GLY A 530 21.33 -3.34 -14.60
CA GLY A 530 20.24 -3.56 -13.65
C GLY A 530 18.95 -4.15 -14.25
N GLY A 531 18.93 -4.52 -15.53
CA GLY A 531 17.78 -5.16 -16.18
C GLY A 531 17.48 -4.63 -17.59
N PHE A 532 16.32 -5.02 -18.11
CA PHE A 532 15.78 -4.51 -19.37
C PHE A 532 14.27 -4.27 -19.29
N GLY A 533 13.76 -3.35 -20.11
CA GLY A 533 12.35 -2.98 -20.11
C GLY A 533 12.10 -1.75 -20.94
N TYR A 534 10.92 -1.15 -20.79
CA TYR A 534 10.51 -0.01 -21.59
C TYR A 534 10.65 1.29 -20.82
N ALA A 535 11.22 2.30 -21.47
CA ALA A 535 11.11 3.66 -21.00
C ALA A 535 9.66 4.12 -21.21
N VAL A 536 8.79 3.81 -20.25
CA VAL A 536 7.36 4.16 -20.27
C VAL A 536 7.26 5.68 -20.47
N PRO A 537 6.68 6.14 -21.59
CA PRO A 537 6.55 7.57 -21.86
C PRO A 537 5.63 8.23 -20.82
N ASP A 538 5.78 9.55 -20.59
CA ASP A 538 4.98 10.37 -19.65
C ASP A 538 3.55 9.82 -19.42
N PRO A 539 3.31 9.14 -18.28
CA PRO A 539 2.02 8.52 -18.00
C PRO A 539 0.92 9.55 -17.78
N PHE A 540 1.22 10.84 -17.61
CA PHE A 540 0.28 11.89 -17.23
C PHE A 540 -0.24 12.73 -18.41
N ALA A 541 0.27 12.52 -19.63
CA ALA A 541 -0.24 13.15 -20.84
C ALA A 541 -1.34 12.32 -21.52
N GLU A 542 -2.29 12.96 -22.21
CA GLU A 542 -3.43 12.24 -22.84
C GLU A 542 -2.99 11.23 -23.93
N VAL A 543 -1.97 11.57 -24.72
CA VAL A 543 -1.38 10.67 -25.72
C VAL A 543 0.12 10.86 -25.76
N PHE A 544 0.90 9.87 -25.30
CA PHE A 544 2.36 9.95 -25.32
C PHE A 544 3.06 8.61 -25.61
N ASP A 545 2.34 7.50 -25.61
CA ASP A 545 2.85 6.14 -25.88
C ASP A 545 2.93 5.83 -27.39
N GLY A 546 2.12 6.55 -28.17
CA GLY A 546 2.13 6.53 -29.63
C GLY A 546 0.78 6.96 -30.19
N ALA A 547 -0.26 6.24 -29.79
CA ALA A 547 -1.65 6.51 -30.17
C ALA A 547 -2.62 6.28 -29.02
N ALA A 548 -3.81 6.88 -29.11
CA ALA A 548 -4.95 6.56 -28.26
C ALA A 548 -6.23 6.41 -29.08
N ILE A 549 -7.09 5.48 -28.68
CA ILE A 549 -8.48 5.40 -29.13
C ILE A 549 -9.34 6.09 -28.09
N ALA A 550 -9.97 7.19 -28.49
CA ALA A 550 -10.75 8.07 -27.62
C ALA A 550 -12.11 8.40 -28.23
N ASN A 551 -13.05 8.85 -27.40
CA ASN A 551 -14.39 9.26 -27.84
C ASN A 551 -14.47 10.80 -28.06
N ASN A 552 -15.28 11.26 -29.02
CA ASN A 552 -15.48 12.69 -29.29
C ASN A 552 -16.54 13.37 -28.40
N ALA A 553 -17.42 12.60 -27.77
CA ALA A 553 -18.55 13.10 -26.98
C ALA A 553 -18.38 12.85 -25.46
N HIS A 554 -17.59 11.83 -25.10
CA HIS A 554 -17.36 11.40 -23.73
C HIS A 554 -15.86 11.49 -23.41
N SER A 555 -15.50 12.17 -22.32
CA SER A 555 -14.09 12.46 -21.98
C SER A 555 -13.76 12.33 -20.48
N ASN A 556 -14.70 11.81 -19.70
CA ASN A 556 -14.54 11.44 -18.31
C ASN A 556 -15.46 10.23 -18.06
N MET A 557 -14.91 9.05 -18.34
CA MET A 557 -15.58 7.76 -18.23
C MET A 557 -14.87 6.88 -17.20
N ASP A 558 -15.61 6.02 -16.52
CA ASP A 558 -15.05 5.06 -15.57
C ASP A 558 -14.81 3.72 -16.30
N VAL A 559 -13.73 3.00 -16.00
CA VAL A 559 -13.40 1.73 -16.67
C VAL A 559 -13.71 0.54 -15.77
N LYS A 560 -14.39 -0.46 -16.33
CA LYS A 560 -14.75 -1.69 -15.62
C LYS A 560 -14.40 -2.92 -16.44
N LEU A 561 -14.06 -4.01 -15.76
CA LEU A 561 -13.93 -5.33 -16.37
C LEU A 561 -15.33 -5.82 -16.77
N LEU A 562 -15.60 -5.97 -18.07
CA LEU A 562 -16.87 -6.51 -18.59
C LEU A 562 -16.87 -8.03 -18.60
N ASP A 563 -15.74 -8.61 -19.01
CA ASP A 563 -15.57 -10.06 -19.08
C ASP A 563 -14.09 -10.46 -19.13
N TYR A 564 -13.79 -11.70 -18.79
CA TYR A 564 -12.46 -12.29 -18.89
C TYR A 564 -12.49 -13.81 -19.14
N SER A 565 -11.39 -14.31 -19.71
CA SER A 565 -11.00 -15.72 -19.75
C SER A 565 -9.50 -15.86 -19.46
N GLU A 566 -8.94 -17.05 -19.61
CA GLU A 566 -7.56 -17.38 -19.28
C GLU A 566 -6.51 -16.58 -20.10
N GLY A 567 -6.85 -16.15 -21.32
CA GLY A 567 -5.96 -15.38 -22.20
C GLY A 567 -6.55 -14.09 -22.79
N ALA A 568 -7.72 -13.63 -22.32
CA ALA A 568 -8.40 -12.45 -22.86
C ALA A 568 -9.19 -11.68 -21.80
N ILE A 569 -9.36 -10.37 -22.02
CA ILE A 569 -10.31 -9.52 -21.29
C ILE A 569 -11.13 -8.65 -22.24
N THR A 570 -12.32 -8.27 -21.81
CA THR A 570 -13.05 -7.12 -22.35
C THR A 570 -13.18 -6.05 -21.27
N ALA A 571 -12.70 -4.84 -21.56
CA ALA A 571 -12.87 -3.67 -20.71
C ALA A 571 -13.95 -2.75 -21.29
N GLY A 572 -14.77 -2.15 -20.43
CA GLY A 572 -15.86 -1.26 -20.78
C GLY A 572 -15.69 0.12 -20.16
N TRP A 573 -15.98 1.16 -20.94
CA TRP A 573 -15.97 2.56 -20.51
C TRP A 573 -17.41 3.03 -20.27
N TYR A 574 -17.67 3.54 -19.07
CA TYR A 574 -19.00 3.92 -18.59
C TYR A 574 -19.10 5.43 -18.34
N GLU A 575 -20.28 6.01 -18.58
CA GLU A 575 -20.65 7.34 -18.08
C GLU A 575 -21.94 7.20 -17.27
N GLY A 576 -21.81 7.17 -15.93
CA GLY A 576 -22.85 6.61 -15.07
C GLY A 576 -23.13 5.14 -15.43
N ASP A 577 -24.39 4.74 -15.48
CA ASP A 577 -24.79 3.37 -15.84
C ASP A 577 -24.68 3.05 -17.35
N SER A 578 -24.27 4.00 -18.19
CA SER A 578 -24.28 3.85 -19.65
C SER A 578 -22.93 3.37 -20.17
N LEU A 579 -22.87 2.14 -20.72
CA LEU A 579 -21.71 1.64 -21.46
C LEU A 579 -21.54 2.44 -22.76
N ILE A 580 -20.46 3.21 -22.85
CA ILE A 580 -20.15 4.11 -23.97
C ILE A 580 -19.39 3.37 -25.08
N MET A 581 -18.41 2.56 -24.69
CA MET A 581 -17.63 1.71 -25.59
C MET A 581 -16.97 0.56 -24.83
N GLU A 582 -16.59 -0.49 -25.55
CA GLU A 582 -15.78 -1.60 -25.03
C GLU A 582 -14.58 -1.89 -25.93
N ALA A 583 -13.58 -2.55 -25.35
CA ALA A 583 -12.44 -3.08 -26.09
C ALA A 583 -12.04 -4.46 -25.56
N THR A 584 -11.88 -5.44 -26.46
CA THR A 584 -11.38 -6.77 -26.13
C THR A 584 -9.89 -6.88 -26.46
N PHE A 585 -9.10 -7.27 -25.46
CA PHE A 585 -7.66 -7.48 -25.51
C PHE A 585 -7.36 -8.97 -25.37
N VAL A 586 -6.43 -9.49 -26.18
CA VAL A 586 -6.07 -10.91 -26.21
C VAL A 586 -4.56 -11.03 -26.10
N TYR A 587 -4.08 -11.82 -25.13
CA TYR A 587 -2.65 -12.02 -24.93
C TYR A 587 -2.01 -12.72 -26.14
N GLY A 588 -0.85 -12.24 -26.59
CA GLY A 588 -0.22 -12.73 -27.82
C GLY A 588 -0.82 -12.14 -29.11
N SER A 589 -1.85 -11.28 -29.04
CA SER A 589 -2.54 -10.79 -30.24
C SER A 589 -2.01 -9.42 -30.70
N PRO A 590 -1.85 -9.20 -32.02
CA PRO A 590 -1.64 -7.85 -32.56
C PRO A 590 -2.96 -7.04 -32.64
N TYR A 591 -4.10 -7.62 -32.23
CA TYR A 591 -5.44 -7.04 -32.37
C TYR A 591 -6.05 -6.61 -31.04
N VAL A 592 -6.71 -5.45 -31.06
CA VAL A 592 -7.65 -4.99 -30.03
C VAL A 592 -8.97 -4.63 -30.72
N PHE A 593 -10.04 -5.32 -30.36
CA PHE A 593 -11.35 -5.22 -31.01
C PHE A 593 -12.22 -4.18 -30.28
N PHE A 594 -12.76 -3.20 -30.98
CA PHE A 594 -13.53 -2.09 -30.40
C PHE A 594 -14.99 -2.09 -30.85
N GLU A 595 -15.89 -1.79 -29.91
CA GLU A 595 -17.29 -1.45 -30.17
C GLU A 595 -17.66 -0.15 -29.45
N VAL A 596 -18.34 0.78 -30.14
CA VAL A 596 -18.67 2.10 -29.58
C VAL A 596 -20.17 2.37 -29.69
N TYR A 597 -20.85 2.40 -28.55
CA TYR A 597 -22.32 2.49 -28.48
C TYR A 597 -22.82 3.94 -28.44
N SER A 598 -22.02 4.88 -27.93
CA SER A 598 -22.33 6.32 -27.94
C SER A 598 -21.13 7.16 -28.40
N GLY A 599 -21.41 8.31 -29.04
CA GLY A 599 -20.39 9.17 -29.63
C GLY A 599 -19.72 8.60 -30.88
N THR A 600 -18.58 9.14 -31.26
CA THR A 600 -17.79 8.74 -32.44
C THR A 600 -16.34 8.45 -32.04
N PRO A 601 -15.79 7.29 -32.42
CA PRO A 601 -14.39 6.96 -32.14
C PRO A 601 -13.42 7.86 -32.89
N THR A 602 -12.33 8.20 -32.21
CA THR A 602 -11.21 8.97 -32.74
C THR A 602 -9.90 8.26 -32.41
N LEU A 603 -9.02 8.19 -33.41
CA LEU A 603 -7.62 7.84 -33.21
C LEU A 603 -6.84 9.14 -33.01
N LYS A 604 -6.29 9.34 -31.81
CA LYS A 604 -5.46 10.49 -31.45
C LYS A 604 -3.97 10.10 -31.46
N THR A 605 -3.12 11.04 -31.87
CA THR A 605 -1.65 10.94 -31.81
C THR A 605 -1.06 12.22 -31.21
N LEU A 606 0.10 12.17 -30.55
CA LEU A 606 0.74 13.35 -29.94
C LEU A 606 1.04 14.51 -30.92
N ARG A 607 1.08 14.20 -32.22
CA ARG A 607 1.42 15.13 -33.31
C ARG A 607 0.52 14.89 -34.52
N ALA A 608 0.28 15.96 -35.28
CA ALA A 608 -0.23 15.90 -36.65
C ALA A 608 0.85 15.36 -37.62
N ASN A 609 0.51 15.18 -38.90
CA ASN A 609 1.45 14.67 -39.92
C ASN A 609 2.72 15.54 -39.99
N SER A 610 3.87 14.93 -39.72
CA SER A 610 5.12 15.63 -39.37
C SER A 610 6.34 14.68 -39.43
N GLY A 611 7.47 15.09 -38.86
CA GLY A 611 8.63 14.21 -38.66
C GLY A 611 8.44 13.17 -37.54
N GLU A 612 7.42 13.33 -36.68
CA GLU A 612 7.14 12.47 -35.53
C GLU A 612 5.87 11.62 -35.72
N ARG A 613 5.13 11.79 -36.83
CA ARG A 613 3.92 11.01 -37.14
C ARG A 613 3.63 11.07 -38.64
N GLY A 614 3.16 9.98 -39.25
CA GLY A 614 2.75 9.99 -40.67
C GLY A 614 1.85 8.82 -41.07
N VAL A 615 1.43 8.80 -42.34
CA VAL A 615 0.58 7.74 -42.93
C VAL A 615 1.44 6.82 -43.79
N TRP A 616 1.29 5.50 -43.62
CA TRP A 616 1.98 4.48 -44.41
C TRP A 616 1.04 3.62 -45.27
N HIS A 617 -0.26 3.63 -45.00
CA HIS A 617 -1.29 2.99 -45.84
C HIS A 617 -2.62 3.74 -45.73
N GLU A 618 -3.38 3.80 -46.83
CA GLU A 618 -4.76 4.31 -46.85
C GLU A 618 -5.55 3.60 -47.95
N GLY A 619 -6.69 2.99 -47.60
CA GLY A 619 -7.66 2.44 -48.54
C GLY A 619 -7.97 0.95 -48.33
N GLY A 620 -9.15 0.53 -48.78
CA GLY A 620 -9.66 -0.83 -48.51
C GLY A 620 -10.20 -0.97 -47.09
N ASP A 621 -11.00 0.01 -46.64
CA ASP A 621 -11.61 0.08 -45.30
C ASP A 621 -10.61 0.14 -44.13
N SER A 622 -9.32 0.37 -44.44
CA SER A 622 -8.22 0.46 -43.47
C SER A 622 -7.33 1.71 -43.64
N LEU A 623 -6.67 2.10 -42.54
CA LEU A 623 -5.76 3.25 -42.45
C LEU A 623 -4.54 2.88 -41.59
N GLY A 624 -3.33 2.99 -42.16
CA GLY A 624 -2.06 2.75 -41.49
C GLY A 624 -1.35 4.05 -41.12
N ILE A 625 -1.15 4.29 -39.83
CA ILE A 625 -0.43 5.46 -39.28
C ILE A 625 0.80 4.99 -38.51
N TRP A 626 1.88 5.77 -38.56
CA TRP A 626 3.04 5.60 -37.69
C TRP A 626 3.22 6.82 -36.80
N SER A 627 3.69 6.61 -35.58
CA SER A 627 4.02 7.63 -34.59
C SER A 627 5.39 7.37 -33.99
N SER A 628 6.17 8.41 -33.71
CA SER A 628 7.52 8.34 -33.16
C SER A 628 7.64 9.29 -31.97
N VAL A 629 7.26 8.84 -30.77
CA VAL A 629 7.28 9.66 -29.55
C VAL A 629 8.48 9.30 -28.68
N ALA A 630 9.25 10.28 -28.22
CA ALA A 630 10.48 10.07 -27.43
C ALA A 630 11.50 9.09 -28.07
N GLY A 631 11.46 8.92 -29.40
CA GLY A 631 12.26 7.94 -30.15
C GLY A 631 11.57 6.59 -30.38
N GLN A 632 10.44 6.32 -29.74
CA GLN A 632 9.67 5.09 -29.85
C GLN A 632 8.77 5.10 -31.10
N ARG A 633 9.16 4.35 -32.12
CA ARG A 633 8.39 4.22 -33.36
C ARG A 633 7.36 3.10 -33.26
N ASN A 634 6.08 3.46 -33.30
CA ASN A 634 4.95 2.56 -33.41
C ASN A 634 4.31 2.67 -34.80
N ASP A 635 3.93 1.53 -35.37
CA ASP A 635 3.18 1.44 -36.63
C ASP A 635 1.81 0.79 -36.33
N PHE A 636 0.73 1.55 -36.46
CA PHE A 636 -0.66 1.14 -36.19
C PHE A 636 -1.47 1.04 -37.47
N LEU A 637 -2.43 0.13 -37.51
CA LEU A 637 -3.41 -0.03 -38.60
C LEU A 637 -4.81 -0.10 -38.00
N ILE A 638 -5.72 0.77 -38.42
CA ILE A 638 -7.15 0.64 -38.13
C ILE A 638 -7.79 -0.15 -39.27
N VAL A 639 -8.57 -1.18 -38.95
CA VAL A 639 -9.37 -1.95 -39.92
C VAL A 639 -10.83 -1.93 -39.48
N GLY A 640 -11.72 -1.40 -40.32
CA GLY A 640 -13.16 -1.44 -40.10
C GLY A 640 -13.89 -2.34 -41.09
N ASP A 641 -15.23 -2.37 -40.99
CA ASP A 641 -16.09 -3.11 -41.92
C ASP A 641 -16.27 -2.37 -43.24
N ALA A 642 -16.75 -3.07 -44.28
CA ALA A 642 -16.91 -2.53 -45.63
C ALA A 642 -17.79 -1.26 -45.67
N GLY A 643 -17.19 -0.14 -46.10
CA GLY A 643 -17.76 1.21 -46.02
C GLY A 643 -17.17 2.09 -44.92
N THR A 644 -16.10 1.65 -44.26
CA THR A 644 -15.38 2.45 -43.24
C THR A 644 -14.63 3.59 -43.90
N THR A 645 -14.72 4.78 -43.31
CA THR A 645 -14.03 5.98 -43.80
C THR A 645 -13.33 6.71 -42.65
N PHE A 646 -12.26 7.43 -43.01
CA PHE A 646 -11.43 8.18 -42.09
C PHE A 646 -11.41 9.65 -42.50
N SER A 647 -11.47 10.56 -41.52
CA SER A 647 -11.38 12.00 -41.78
C SER A 647 -10.49 12.69 -40.74
N GLY A 648 -9.87 13.81 -41.10
CA GLY A 648 -8.81 14.42 -40.29
C GLY A 648 -7.46 13.68 -40.37
N VAL A 649 -7.25 12.83 -41.39
CA VAL A 649 -6.07 11.96 -41.57
C VAL A 649 -4.71 12.70 -41.50
N GLU A 650 -4.66 13.99 -41.84
CA GLU A 650 -3.45 14.83 -41.76
C GLU A 650 -3.21 15.44 -40.36
N THR A 651 -4.20 15.40 -39.47
CA THR A 651 -4.17 16.02 -38.14
C THR A 651 -3.70 15.05 -37.06
N ASP A 652 -3.66 15.52 -35.82
CA ASP A 652 -3.44 14.72 -34.60
C ASP A 652 -4.67 13.92 -34.16
N THR A 653 -5.86 14.18 -34.72
CA THR A 653 -7.12 13.52 -34.38
C THR A 653 -7.84 13.02 -35.62
N VAL A 654 -7.83 11.71 -35.86
CA VAL A 654 -8.51 11.06 -36.98
C VAL A 654 -9.87 10.54 -36.51
N THR A 655 -10.96 11.00 -37.12
CA THR A 655 -12.31 10.47 -36.87
C THR A 655 -12.51 9.17 -37.66
N ILE A 656 -12.94 8.11 -36.98
CA ILE A 656 -13.25 6.80 -37.56
C ILE A 656 -14.77 6.72 -37.77
N SER A 657 -15.20 6.49 -39.01
CA SER A 657 -16.61 6.33 -39.37
C SER A 657 -16.83 4.95 -39.98
N ALA A 658 -17.08 3.96 -39.11
CA ALA A 658 -17.32 2.57 -39.48
C ALA A 658 -18.82 2.19 -39.42
N PRO A 659 -19.32 1.28 -40.29
CA PRO A 659 -20.65 0.68 -40.13
C PRO A 659 -20.79 0.02 -38.76
N GLY A 660 -21.90 0.26 -38.06
CA GLY A 660 -22.12 -0.28 -36.72
C GLY A 660 -21.17 0.26 -35.63
N ASN A 661 -20.30 1.22 -35.96
CA ASN A 661 -19.34 1.84 -35.03
C ASN A 661 -18.35 0.85 -34.38
N THR A 662 -18.05 -0.27 -35.07
CA THR A 662 -17.05 -1.26 -34.63
C THR A 662 -15.85 -1.26 -35.57
N PHE A 663 -14.66 -1.48 -35.02
CA PHE A 663 -13.39 -1.51 -35.76
C PHE A 663 -12.35 -2.29 -34.96
N THR A 664 -11.17 -2.50 -35.53
CA THR A 664 -10.05 -3.17 -34.86
C THR A 664 -8.84 -2.24 -34.93
N LEU A 665 -8.22 -1.99 -33.78
CA LEU A 665 -6.87 -1.45 -33.72
C LEU A 665 -5.92 -2.62 -33.88
N VAL A 666 -5.02 -2.52 -34.85
CA VAL A 666 -3.93 -3.47 -35.07
C VAL A 666 -2.62 -2.77 -34.75
N TRP A 667 -1.81 -3.34 -33.87
CA TRP A 667 -0.40 -2.98 -33.77
C TRP A 667 0.37 -3.81 -34.81
N ALA A 668 1.02 -3.16 -35.78
CA ALA A 668 1.63 -3.81 -36.92
C ALA A 668 3.14 -4.07 -36.68
N PRO A 669 3.60 -5.33 -36.60
CA PRO A 669 5.03 -5.64 -36.42
C PRO A 669 5.92 -5.10 -37.54
N GLU A 670 5.36 -5.02 -38.75
CA GLU A 670 6.00 -4.45 -39.93
C GLU A 670 4.94 -3.92 -40.92
N THR A 671 5.33 -2.97 -41.77
CA THR A 671 4.41 -2.30 -42.71
C THR A 671 4.50 -2.84 -44.14
N THR A 672 5.02 -4.06 -44.35
CA THR A 672 5.12 -4.63 -45.71
C THR A 672 3.75 -5.00 -46.26
N THR A 673 3.55 -4.88 -47.57
CA THR A 673 2.25 -5.10 -48.21
C THR A 673 1.68 -6.50 -47.92
N SER A 674 2.54 -7.52 -47.85
CA SER A 674 2.16 -8.90 -47.53
C SER A 674 1.66 -9.04 -46.10
N VAL A 675 2.41 -8.54 -45.11
CA VAL A 675 2.00 -8.65 -43.71
C VAL A 675 0.79 -7.79 -43.41
N ARG A 676 0.70 -6.57 -43.97
CA ARG A 676 -0.52 -5.74 -43.91
C ARG A 676 -1.74 -6.51 -44.43
N GLN A 677 -1.63 -7.21 -45.56
CA GLN A 677 -2.76 -8.00 -46.11
C GLN A 677 -3.15 -9.18 -45.22
N THR A 678 -2.18 -9.84 -44.58
CA THR A 678 -2.46 -10.89 -43.58
C THR A 678 -3.13 -10.31 -42.33
N LEU A 679 -2.67 -9.15 -41.84
CA LEU A 679 -3.28 -8.45 -40.70
C LEU A 679 -4.73 -8.07 -41.03
N GLU A 680 -4.98 -7.50 -42.20
CA GLU A 680 -6.33 -7.15 -42.67
C GLU A 680 -7.27 -8.36 -42.78
N SER A 681 -6.76 -9.52 -43.21
CA SER A 681 -7.61 -10.72 -43.40
C SER A 681 -8.12 -11.35 -42.11
N TYR A 682 -7.44 -11.12 -40.96
CA TYR A 682 -7.87 -11.65 -39.66
C TYR A 682 -8.35 -10.57 -38.69
N ALA A 683 -8.09 -9.28 -38.94
CA ALA A 683 -8.48 -8.19 -38.03
C ALA A 683 -9.98 -8.11 -37.72
N ARG A 684 -10.87 -8.68 -38.54
CA ARG A 684 -12.32 -8.68 -38.30
C ARG A 684 -12.85 -10.02 -37.74
N ASN A 685 -11.98 -11.01 -37.55
CA ASN A 685 -12.28 -12.25 -36.86
C ASN A 685 -12.16 -12.02 -35.35
N LYS A 686 -13.22 -11.50 -34.73
CA LYS A 686 -13.25 -11.13 -33.32
C LYS A 686 -13.01 -12.35 -32.43
N VAL A 687 -11.94 -12.32 -31.65
CA VAL A 687 -11.74 -13.23 -30.51
C VAL A 687 -12.29 -12.53 -29.28
N LYS A 688 -13.09 -13.27 -28.51
CA LYS A 688 -13.73 -12.81 -27.27
C LYS A 688 -13.29 -13.60 -26.05
N HIS A 689 -13.00 -14.89 -26.23
CA HIS A 689 -12.40 -15.72 -25.20
C HIS A 689 -11.18 -16.47 -25.75
N VAL A 690 -10.18 -16.66 -24.90
CA VAL A 690 -9.12 -17.65 -25.07
C VAL A 690 -9.16 -18.59 -23.89
N THR A 691 -9.51 -19.86 -24.14
CA THR A 691 -9.39 -20.91 -23.12
C THR A 691 -7.99 -21.50 -23.16
N ILE A 692 -7.43 -21.74 -21.97
CA ILE A 692 -6.13 -22.35 -21.79
C ILE A 692 -6.33 -23.53 -20.83
N ASP A 693 -6.12 -24.73 -21.36
CA ASP A 693 -6.33 -26.02 -20.69
C ASP A 693 -5.02 -26.80 -20.59
N TYR A 694 -4.97 -27.78 -19.70
CA TYR A 694 -3.86 -28.72 -19.58
C TYR A 694 -4.35 -30.16 -19.55
N SER A 695 -3.45 -31.11 -19.84
CA SER A 695 -3.65 -32.53 -19.60
C SER A 695 -2.32 -33.21 -19.25
N VAL A 696 -2.33 -34.14 -18.30
CA VAL A 696 -1.14 -34.87 -17.86
C VAL A 696 -1.13 -36.28 -18.47
N ASP A 697 -0.08 -36.62 -19.23
CA ASP A 697 0.19 -38.01 -19.60
C ASP A 697 0.89 -38.72 -18.44
N ARG A 698 0.12 -39.41 -17.59
CA ARG A 698 0.63 -40.18 -16.45
C ARG A 698 1.66 -41.26 -16.79
N SER A 699 1.84 -41.66 -18.05
CA SER A 699 2.89 -42.62 -18.43
C SER A 699 4.29 -42.01 -18.57
N SER A 700 4.37 -40.67 -18.63
CA SER A 700 5.62 -39.90 -18.70
C SER A 700 5.64 -38.70 -17.75
N ASN A 701 4.51 -38.41 -17.10
CA ASN A 701 4.17 -37.18 -16.40
C ASN A 701 4.38 -35.89 -17.21
N THR A 702 4.39 -35.98 -18.54
CA THR A 702 4.42 -34.81 -19.44
C THR A 702 3.09 -34.06 -19.37
N VAL A 703 3.16 -32.73 -19.34
CA VAL A 703 1.97 -31.86 -19.34
C VAL A 703 1.82 -31.20 -20.71
N THR A 704 0.74 -31.48 -21.42
CA THR A 704 0.36 -30.78 -22.64
C THR A 704 -0.53 -29.60 -22.29
N VAL A 705 -0.18 -28.39 -22.76
CA VAL A 705 -0.95 -27.16 -22.59
C VAL A 705 -1.61 -26.78 -23.92
N SER A 706 -2.91 -26.46 -23.88
CA SER A 706 -3.78 -26.25 -25.04
C SER A 706 -4.40 -24.85 -25.03
N HIS A 707 -4.12 -24.04 -26.06
CA HIS A 707 -4.74 -22.72 -26.26
C HIS A 707 -5.83 -22.79 -27.35
N ARG A 708 -7.02 -22.22 -27.12
CA ARG A 708 -8.11 -22.15 -28.11
C ARG A 708 -8.69 -20.74 -28.19
N TYR A 709 -8.82 -20.20 -29.39
CA TYR A 709 -9.38 -18.86 -29.65
C TYR A 709 -10.85 -18.97 -30.05
N LEU A 710 -11.73 -18.25 -29.35
CA LEU A 710 -13.19 -18.39 -29.43
C LEU A 710 -13.91 -17.03 -29.58
N ASP A 711 -15.09 -17.03 -30.18
CA ASP A 711 -16.03 -15.90 -30.22
C ASP A 711 -17.04 -15.92 -29.05
N ASP A 712 -17.97 -14.95 -29.02
CA ASP A 712 -19.03 -14.83 -28.01
C ASP A 712 -19.95 -16.08 -27.93
N ASP A 713 -20.10 -16.83 -29.03
CA ASP A 713 -20.89 -18.07 -29.09
C ASP A 713 -20.04 -19.31 -28.69
N ASN A 714 -18.80 -19.10 -28.23
CA ASN A 714 -17.79 -20.12 -27.95
C ASN A 714 -17.42 -21.00 -29.16
N ALA A 715 -17.58 -20.48 -30.38
CA ALA A 715 -17.14 -21.16 -31.60
C ALA A 715 -15.66 -20.84 -31.92
N PRO A 716 -14.88 -21.79 -32.49
CA PRO A 716 -13.48 -21.55 -32.83
C PRO A 716 -13.27 -20.45 -33.88
N VAL A 717 -12.43 -19.47 -33.55
CA VAL A 717 -12.08 -18.31 -34.39
C VAL A 717 -10.69 -18.49 -34.96
N GLU A 718 -10.57 -18.45 -36.30
CA GLU A 718 -9.25 -18.38 -36.94
C GLU A 718 -8.71 -16.95 -36.81
N THR A 719 -7.64 -16.77 -36.03
CA THR A 719 -7.00 -15.48 -35.77
C THR A 719 -5.50 -15.54 -36.06
N LEU A 720 -4.83 -14.39 -36.03
CA LEU A 720 -3.36 -14.31 -36.09
C LEU A 720 -2.80 -14.34 -34.67
N ALA A 721 -2.60 -15.55 -34.13
CA ALA A 721 -2.07 -15.78 -32.80
C ALA A 721 -0.55 -15.58 -32.75
N GLY A 722 -0.05 -14.81 -31.79
CA GLY A 722 1.37 -14.67 -31.47
C GLY A 722 1.78 -15.63 -30.36
N LEU A 723 2.64 -16.59 -30.69
CA LEU A 723 3.20 -17.52 -29.72
C LEU A 723 4.40 -16.88 -29.04
N MET A 724 4.45 -16.98 -27.72
CA MET A 724 5.59 -16.61 -26.88
C MET A 724 6.76 -17.60 -27.07
N PRO A 725 8.00 -17.23 -26.69
CA PRO A 725 9.17 -18.10 -26.78
C PRO A 725 9.00 -19.53 -26.27
N LEU A 726 8.53 -19.72 -25.03
CA LEU A 726 8.24 -21.05 -24.47
C LEU A 726 7.32 -21.87 -25.38
N GLN A 727 6.27 -21.22 -25.90
CA GLN A 727 5.20 -21.85 -26.67
C GLN A 727 5.70 -22.31 -28.03
N TRP A 728 6.35 -21.44 -28.83
CA TRP A 728 6.79 -21.84 -30.17
C TRP A 728 8.01 -22.75 -30.18
N LYS A 729 8.82 -22.76 -29.10
CA LYS A 729 9.93 -23.71 -28.93
C LYS A 729 9.44 -25.14 -28.65
N ARG A 730 8.27 -25.29 -28.04
CA ARG A 730 7.71 -26.56 -27.56
C ARG A 730 6.49 -27.04 -28.35
N ALA A 731 5.87 -26.18 -29.16
CA ALA A 731 4.80 -26.55 -30.08
C ALA A 731 5.34 -27.17 -31.38
N PRO A 732 4.53 -27.96 -32.12
CA PRO A 732 4.88 -28.42 -33.46
C PRO A 732 5.16 -27.25 -34.43
N ALA A 733 6.10 -27.43 -35.36
CA ALA A 733 6.54 -26.37 -36.28
C ALA A 733 5.40 -25.80 -37.14
N MET A 734 5.26 -24.47 -37.16
CA MET A 734 4.16 -23.75 -37.80
C MET A 734 4.60 -22.82 -38.94
N GLY A 735 3.66 -22.43 -39.79
CA GLY A 735 3.86 -21.43 -40.84
C GLY A 735 3.68 -20.00 -40.33
N TYR A 736 4.72 -19.45 -39.66
CA TYR A 736 4.70 -18.08 -39.17
C TYR A 736 4.61 -17.05 -40.30
N ALA A 737 3.75 -16.04 -40.14
CA ALA A 737 3.52 -14.96 -41.09
C ALA A 737 4.47 -13.77 -40.87
N THR A 738 4.79 -13.46 -39.60
CA THR A 738 5.77 -12.44 -39.18
C THR A 738 6.18 -12.72 -37.71
N SER A 739 7.16 -12.00 -37.17
CA SER A 739 7.64 -12.14 -35.80
C SER A 739 8.20 -10.83 -35.25
N VAL A 740 8.20 -10.67 -33.93
CA VAL A 740 8.64 -9.43 -33.27
C VAL A 740 9.18 -9.67 -31.86
N ARG A 741 10.18 -8.90 -31.41
CA ARG A 741 10.77 -9.08 -30.07
C ARG A 741 9.99 -8.31 -29.01
N SER A 742 9.28 -9.00 -28.13
CA SER A 742 8.61 -8.43 -26.97
C SER A 742 9.51 -8.41 -25.71
N ALA A 743 8.90 -8.11 -24.56
CA ALA A 743 9.50 -8.22 -23.22
C ALA A 743 10.02 -9.63 -22.88
N ARG A 744 9.49 -10.68 -23.53
CA ARG A 744 9.80 -12.09 -23.25
C ARG A 744 10.81 -12.71 -24.20
N GLY A 745 11.12 -12.05 -25.32
CA GLY A 745 11.87 -12.63 -26.44
C GLY A 745 11.10 -12.51 -27.76
N LEU A 746 11.35 -13.40 -28.72
CA LEU A 746 10.71 -13.31 -30.04
C LEU A 746 9.29 -13.92 -30.03
N VAL A 747 8.26 -13.10 -30.20
CA VAL A 747 6.87 -13.54 -30.47
C VAL A 747 6.72 -13.89 -31.95
N LYS A 748 6.14 -15.06 -32.26
CA LYS A 748 5.97 -15.53 -33.65
C LYS A 748 4.48 -15.68 -33.99
N PHE A 749 4.03 -14.98 -35.03
CA PHE A 749 2.61 -14.88 -35.40
C PHE A 749 2.23 -15.92 -36.46
N ALA A 750 1.18 -16.71 -36.24
CA ALA A 750 0.66 -17.66 -37.21
C ALA A 750 -0.90 -17.70 -37.23
N PRO A 751 -1.51 -17.93 -38.40
CA PRO A 751 -2.97 -18.06 -38.51
C PRO A 751 -3.44 -19.41 -37.98
N MET A 752 -4.34 -19.42 -36.99
CA MET A 752 -4.84 -20.63 -36.34
C MET A 752 -6.11 -20.40 -35.52
N THR A 753 -6.79 -21.49 -35.15
CA THR A 753 -7.86 -21.51 -34.13
C THR A 753 -7.37 -21.90 -32.74
N GLY A 754 -6.11 -22.35 -32.63
CA GLY A 754 -5.50 -22.82 -31.38
C GLY A 754 -4.22 -23.62 -31.64
N PHE A 755 -3.46 -23.91 -30.58
CA PHE A 755 -2.23 -24.69 -30.62
C PHE A 755 -2.00 -25.43 -29.29
N ASP A 756 -1.10 -26.42 -29.32
CA ASP A 756 -0.70 -27.23 -28.18
C ASP A 756 0.84 -27.23 -28.06
N TYR A 757 1.36 -27.32 -26.83
CA TYR A 757 2.78 -27.50 -26.54
C TYR A 757 3.02 -28.34 -25.28
N ASP A 758 4.17 -29.01 -25.21
CA ASP A 758 4.48 -29.97 -24.14
C ASP A 758 5.54 -29.45 -23.15
N LEU A 759 5.27 -29.67 -21.87
CA LEU A 759 6.12 -29.34 -20.73
C LEU A 759 6.54 -30.63 -19.99
N PRO A 760 7.84 -30.91 -19.83
CA PRO A 760 8.32 -32.03 -19.03
C PRO A 760 8.09 -31.77 -17.54
N SER A 761 7.72 -32.81 -16.79
CA SER A 761 7.75 -32.77 -15.33
C SER A 761 9.18 -33.00 -14.82
N VAL A 762 9.56 -32.24 -13.79
CA VAL A 762 10.82 -32.39 -13.04
C VAL A 762 10.76 -33.58 -12.07
N GLY A 763 9.56 -33.88 -11.58
CA GLY A 763 9.34 -34.68 -10.37
C GLY A 763 9.33 -33.84 -9.10
N VAL A 764 8.87 -34.42 -8.00
CA VAL A 764 8.88 -33.85 -6.64
C VAL A 764 9.33 -34.93 -5.64
N LEU A 765 9.80 -34.54 -4.45
CA LEU A 765 10.06 -35.46 -3.34
C LEU A 765 9.67 -34.77 -2.00
N PRO A 766 9.25 -35.51 -0.95
CA PRO A 766 8.97 -34.93 0.36
C PRO A 766 10.22 -34.42 1.09
N ALA A 767 11.37 -35.03 0.82
CA ALA A 767 12.67 -34.65 1.34
C ALA A 767 13.74 -35.30 0.45
N LEU A 768 14.99 -34.91 0.61
CA LEU A 768 16.10 -35.73 0.11
C LEU A 768 16.17 -37.05 0.92
N PRO A 769 16.55 -38.18 0.30
CA PRO A 769 16.67 -39.46 0.98
C PRO A 769 17.99 -39.56 1.76
N LEU A 770 17.96 -40.11 2.97
CA LEU A 770 19.18 -40.49 3.69
C LEU A 770 19.84 -41.68 2.98
N ILE A 771 21.05 -41.49 2.45
CA ILE A 771 21.82 -42.53 1.74
C ILE A 771 22.88 -43.12 2.67
N ASP A 772 22.83 -44.44 2.89
CA ASP A 772 23.76 -45.20 3.74
C ASP A 772 25.24 -44.81 3.49
N GLY A 773 25.87 -44.19 4.49
CA GLY A 773 27.28 -43.82 4.46
C GLY A 773 27.63 -42.56 3.63
N SER A 774 26.66 -41.79 3.16
CA SER A 774 26.89 -40.48 2.52
C SER A 774 27.41 -39.41 3.50
N LEU A 775 26.96 -39.48 4.76
CA LEU A 775 27.19 -38.51 5.84
C LEU A 775 27.48 -39.17 7.20
N ASN A 776 27.83 -38.38 8.21
CA ASN A 776 27.99 -38.85 9.59
C ASN A 776 26.65 -38.74 10.34
N GLU A 777 25.92 -39.84 10.42
CA GLU A 777 24.60 -39.87 11.09
C GLU A 777 24.65 -39.36 12.54
N THR A 778 25.74 -39.61 13.29
CA THR A 778 25.88 -39.13 14.68
C THR A 778 25.95 -37.60 14.78
N GLU A 779 26.51 -36.94 13.77
CA GLU A 779 26.58 -35.48 13.69
C GLU A 779 25.23 -34.89 13.28
N LEU A 780 24.57 -35.48 12.28
CA LEU A 780 23.21 -35.09 11.89
C LEU A 780 22.19 -35.30 13.02
N THR A 781 22.25 -36.41 13.76
CA THR A 781 21.46 -36.63 14.99
C THR A 781 21.67 -35.50 15.99
N GLY A 782 22.93 -35.11 16.24
CA GLY A 782 23.24 -34.00 17.15
C GLY A 782 22.67 -32.66 16.69
N LEU A 783 22.69 -32.36 15.39
CA LEU A 783 22.10 -31.14 14.83
C LEU A 783 20.56 -31.13 14.94
N VAL A 784 19.91 -32.29 14.84
CA VAL A 784 18.46 -32.44 15.10
C VAL A 784 18.16 -32.29 16.60
N GLU A 785 18.95 -32.91 17.48
CA GLU A 785 18.85 -32.75 18.95
C GLU A 785 18.99 -31.27 19.35
N ASP A 786 19.98 -30.54 18.80
CA ASP A 786 20.20 -29.12 19.06
C ASP A 786 19.02 -28.25 18.56
N PHE A 787 18.48 -28.54 17.37
CA PHE A 787 17.29 -27.84 16.84
C PHE A 787 16.07 -28.04 17.75
N VAL A 788 15.82 -29.27 18.20
CA VAL A 788 14.72 -29.61 19.11
C VAL A 788 14.93 -28.98 20.49
N ALA A 789 16.17 -28.95 21.00
CA ALA A 789 16.51 -28.34 22.28
C ALA A 789 16.31 -26.82 22.31
N GLY A 790 16.31 -26.15 21.15
CA GLY A 790 15.95 -24.73 21.03
C GLY A 790 14.50 -24.42 21.43
N GLY A 791 13.58 -25.37 21.23
CA GLY A 791 12.16 -25.25 21.60
C GLY A 791 11.38 -24.22 20.77
N THR A 792 10.11 -24.03 21.14
CA THR A 792 9.12 -23.29 20.33
C THR A 792 9.56 -21.87 19.97
N GLY A 793 10.11 -21.11 20.92
CA GLY A 793 10.59 -19.74 20.68
C GLY A 793 11.88 -19.63 19.84
N TYR A 794 12.48 -20.75 19.43
CA TYR A 794 13.50 -20.81 18.37
C TYR A 794 12.90 -21.31 17.04
N TRP A 795 11.94 -22.24 17.12
CA TRP A 795 11.24 -22.79 15.96
C TRP A 795 10.41 -21.75 15.23
N ASN A 796 9.63 -20.95 15.96
CA ASN A 796 8.83 -19.87 15.42
C ASN A 796 8.69 -18.70 16.42
N THR A 797 8.74 -17.48 15.92
CA THR A 797 8.43 -16.23 16.64
C THR A 797 7.55 -15.28 15.83
N ALA A 798 7.06 -15.73 14.66
CA ALA A 798 6.29 -14.93 13.73
C ALA A 798 4.80 -15.30 13.79
N ASN A 799 3.97 -14.26 13.83
CA ASN A 799 2.52 -14.33 13.76
C ASN A 799 1.99 -14.02 12.36
N ASP A 800 2.76 -13.43 11.44
CA ASP A 800 2.31 -13.20 10.07
C ASP A 800 2.46 -14.43 9.17
N THR A 801 1.59 -14.53 8.17
CA THR A 801 1.53 -15.70 7.27
C THR A 801 2.81 -15.99 6.49
N TYR A 802 3.68 -15.02 6.19
CA TYR A 802 4.92 -15.28 5.44
C TYR A 802 6.00 -15.88 6.34
N TRP A 803 6.34 -15.19 7.43
CA TRP A 803 7.43 -15.63 8.31
C TRP A 803 7.04 -16.85 9.15
N ASN A 804 5.77 -16.99 9.54
CA ASN A 804 5.23 -18.24 10.11
C ASN A 804 5.34 -19.38 9.08
N GLY A 805 4.96 -19.12 7.82
CA GLY A 805 5.15 -20.03 6.70
C GLY A 805 6.59 -20.54 6.58
N LYS A 806 7.58 -19.65 6.53
CA LYS A 806 9.01 -20.03 6.49
C LYS A 806 9.42 -20.86 7.70
N ALA A 807 8.92 -20.54 8.90
CA ALA A 807 9.20 -21.30 10.12
C ALA A 807 8.64 -22.73 10.08
N VAL A 808 7.38 -22.93 9.68
CA VAL A 808 6.78 -24.28 9.55
C VAL A 808 7.37 -25.07 8.38
N GLY A 809 7.77 -24.39 7.29
CA GLY A 809 8.51 -24.99 6.19
C GLY A 809 9.86 -25.55 6.64
N ARG A 810 10.70 -24.70 7.26
CA ARG A 810 11.99 -25.08 7.86
C ARG A 810 11.87 -26.31 8.77
N LEU A 811 10.90 -26.28 9.68
CA LEU A 811 10.73 -27.31 10.68
C LEU A 811 10.22 -28.62 10.07
N SER A 812 9.49 -28.55 8.95
CA SER A 812 9.09 -29.73 8.16
C SER A 812 10.30 -30.46 7.56
N GLU A 813 11.31 -29.74 7.07
CA GLU A 813 12.53 -30.36 6.55
C GLU A 813 13.34 -31.07 7.66
N VAL A 814 13.41 -30.47 8.87
CA VAL A 814 14.05 -31.10 10.05
C VAL A 814 13.25 -32.31 10.55
N LEU A 815 11.91 -32.25 10.54
CA LEU A 815 11.03 -33.36 10.86
C LEU A 815 11.24 -34.55 9.90
N ALA A 816 11.34 -34.30 8.61
CA ALA A 816 11.59 -35.33 7.60
C ALA A 816 12.96 -36.03 7.80
N ILE A 817 13.97 -35.30 8.31
CA ILE A 817 15.26 -35.88 8.71
C ILE A 817 15.12 -36.74 9.98
N ALA A 818 14.42 -36.24 11.01
CA ALA A 818 14.20 -36.97 12.26
C ALA A 818 13.46 -38.30 12.04
N ASP A 819 12.44 -38.32 11.18
CA ASP A 819 11.76 -39.53 10.74
C ASP A 819 12.72 -40.54 10.08
N GLN A 820 13.58 -40.08 9.16
CA GLN A 820 14.51 -40.93 8.42
C GLN A 820 15.62 -41.54 9.32
N LEU A 821 16.05 -40.80 10.35
CA LEU A 821 16.97 -41.29 11.38
C LEU A 821 16.29 -42.21 12.41
N GLY A 822 14.96 -42.30 12.42
CA GLY A 822 14.20 -43.05 13.42
C GLY A 822 14.22 -42.39 14.82
N MET A 823 14.39 -41.07 14.87
CA MET A 823 14.39 -40.26 16.10
C MET A 823 12.95 -40.01 16.57
N VAL A 824 12.32 -41.05 17.11
CA VAL A 824 10.86 -41.09 17.36
C VAL A 824 10.39 -39.99 18.33
N ASP A 825 11.14 -39.71 19.39
CA ASP A 825 10.73 -38.75 20.42
C ASP A 825 10.83 -37.30 19.88
N GLU A 826 11.89 -37.01 19.14
CA GLU A 826 12.14 -35.73 18.45
C GLU A 826 11.13 -35.50 17.31
N ALA A 827 10.94 -36.49 16.44
CA ALA A 827 9.96 -36.42 15.35
C ALA A 827 8.52 -36.27 15.87
N THR A 828 8.17 -36.95 16.98
CA THR A 828 6.87 -36.75 17.63
C THR A 828 6.75 -35.32 18.17
N THR A 829 7.78 -34.81 18.84
CA THR A 829 7.80 -33.46 19.41
C THR A 829 7.61 -32.39 18.34
N LEU A 830 8.34 -32.48 17.22
CA LEU A 830 8.24 -31.55 16.09
C LEU A 830 6.88 -31.67 15.38
N ARG A 831 6.38 -32.88 15.16
CA ARG A 831 5.09 -33.13 14.48
C ARG A 831 3.89 -32.69 15.31
N ASP A 832 3.89 -32.96 16.61
CA ASP A 832 2.80 -32.52 17.51
C ASP A 832 2.78 -30.99 17.63
N TRP A 833 3.94 -30.32 17.59
CA TRP A 833 4.00 -28.86 17.53
C TRP A 833 3.47 -28.32 16.20
N LEU A 834 3.90 -28.85 15.04
CA LEU A 834 3.35 -28.44 13.72
C LEU A 834 1.84 -28.65 13.65
N LYS A 835 1.33 -29.75 14.19
CA LYS A 835 -0.12 -30.02 14.23
C LYS A 835 -0.86 -29.01 15.09
N GLY A 836 -0.25 -28.54 16.18
CA GLY A 836 -0.78 -27.44 17.00
C GLY A 836 -0.80 -26.12 16.25
N GLU A 837 0.34 -25.73 15.68
CA GLU A 837 0.50 -24.47 14.92
C GLU A 837 -0.45 -24.41 13.71
N LEU A 838 -0.49 -25.46 12.90
CA LEU A 838 -1.41 -25.55 11.77
C LEU A 838 -2.88 -25.59 12.22
N ALA A 839 -3.21 -26.24 13.35
CA ALA A 839 -4.57 -26.27 13.86
C ALA A 839 -5.04 -24.90 14.38
N ASP A 840 -4.14 -24.10 14.98
CA ASP A 840 -4.40 -22.71 15.41
C ASP A 840 -4.82 -21.88 14.19
N TRP A 841 -3.95 -21.79 13.18
CA TRP A 841 -4.22 -21.08 11.92
C TRP A 841 -5.48 -21.54 11.17
N MET A 842 -5.76 -22.85 11.15
CA MET A 842 -6.94 -23.40 10.47
C MET A 842 -8.23 -23.26 11.30
N SER A 843 -8.22 -22.53 12.42
CA SER A 843 -9.38 -22.34 13.31
C SER A 843 -9.63 -20.86 13.59
N ALA A 844 -10.74 -20.30 13.09
CA ALA A 844 -11.10 -18.91 13.35
C ALA A 844 -11.71 -18.64 14.75
N GLU A 845 -12.00 -19.67 15.54
CA GLU A 845 -12.51 -19.51 16.91
C GLU A 845 -11.48 -19.92 17.97
N ARG A 846 -11.27 -19.04 18.94
CA ARG A 846 -10.57 -19.31 20.19
C ARG A 846 -11.55 -19.14 21.35
N ASP A 847 -11.64 -20.12 22.23
CA ASP A 847 -12.44 -20.10 23.48
C ASP A 847 -13.95 -19.74 23.43
N GLY A 848 -14.56 -19.64 22.24
CA GLY A 848 -15.93 -19.17 22.04
C GLY A 848 -16.03 -17.76 21.46
N THR A 849 -14.90 -17.16 21.07
CA THR A 849 -14.77 -15.86 20.44
C THR A 849 -13.98 -15.95 19.13
N LEU A 850 -14.19 -15.00 18.22
CA LEU A 850 -13.40 -14.89 16.99
C LEU A 850 -11.96 -14.52 17.36
N ASP A 851 -10.96 -15.24 16.84
CA ASP A 851 -9.55 -14.95 17.11
C ASP A 851 -9.17 -13.54 16.61
N SER A 852 -8.04 -13.01 17.06
CA SER A 852 -7.51 -11.68 16.70
C SER A 852 -6.14 -11.74 16.02
N GLU A 853 -5.46 -12.90 16.02
CA GLU A 853 -4.12 -13.08 15.46
C GLU A 853 -4.12 -14.11 14.32
N ASN A 854 -4.14 -15.41 14.63
CA ASN A 854 -3.85 -16.49 13.67
C ASN A 854 -5.11 -17.15 13.11
N TYR A 855 -5.75 -16.57 12.09
CA TYR A 855 -6.94 -17.18 11.47
C TYR A 855 -7.18 -16.73 10.02
N PHE A 856 -8.14 -17.37 9.35
CA PHE A 856 -8.55 -17.02 7.99
C PHE A 856 -9.96 -16.41 7.92
N VAL A 857 -10.10 -15.39 7.07
CA VAL A 857 -11.37 -14.73 6.75
C VAL A 857 -11.63 -14.83 5.25
N TYR A 858 -12.88 -15.08 4.85
CA TYR A 858 -13.27 -15.09 3.44
C TYR A 858 -13.93 -13.76 3.04
N ASP A 859 -13.30 -13.02 2.11
CA ASP A 859 -13.89 -11.84 1.49
C ASP A 859 -14.69 -12.25 0.24
N PRO A 860 -16.04 -12.11 0.24
CA PRO A 860 -16.87 -12.48 -0.89
C PRO A 860 -16.79 -11.48 -2.06
N ASN A 861 -16.44 -10.21 -1.82
CA ASN A 861 -16.33 -9.19 -2.86
C ASN A 861 -15.10 -9.48 -3.73
N TRP A 862 -13.98 -9.80 -3.10
CA TRP A 862 -12.73 -10.20 -3.77
C TRP A 862 -12.64 -11.70 -4.04
N SER A 863 -13.64 -12.46 -3.61
CA SER A 863 -13.73 -13.92 -3.77
C SER A 863 -12.43 -14.59 -3.32
N THR A 864 -11.95 -14.28 -2.12
CA THR A 864 -10.59 -14.60 -1.66
C THR A 864 -10.48 -14.86 -0.16
N LEU A 865 -9.45 -15.62 0.24
CA LEU A 865 -9.15 -15.95 1.63
C LEU A 865 -7.98 -15.09 2.14
N LEU A 866 -8.18 -14.45 3.28
CA LEU A 866 -7.25 -13.54 3.93
C LEU A 866 -6.75 -14.19 5.22
N GLY A 867 -5.46 -14.56 5.27
CA GLY A 867 -4.81 -15.02 6.50
C GLY A 867 -4.36 -13.82 7.33
N MET A 868 -4.87 -13.73 8.55
CA MET A 868 -4.70 -12.59 9.45
C MET A 868 -3.26 -12.47 9.95
N GLU A 869 -2.91 -11.28 10.44
CA GLU A 869 -1.53 -10.76 10.50
C GLU A 869 -0.90 -10.72 9.09
N GLU A 870 -1.32 -9.72 8.31
CA GLU A 870 -0.81 -9.50 6.95
C GLU A 870 0.63 -9.01 6.93
N SER A 871 1.39 -9.51 5.96
CA SER A 871 2.70 -9.00 5.57
C SER A 871 2.75 -8.81 4.05
N PHE A 872 3.64 -7.95 3.56
CA PHE A 872 3.85 -7.69 2.12
C PHE A 872 2.60 -7.24 1.32
N ALA A 873 1.61 -6.67 2.02
CA ALA A 873 0.30 -6.26 1.49
C ALA A 873 -0.54 -7.43 0.94
N SER A 874 -0.44 -8.60 1.58
CA SER A 874 -1.23 -9.79 1.26
C SER A 874 -2.74 -9.59 1.43
N HIS A 875 -3.25 -8.57 2.14
CA HIS A 875 -4.67 -8.20 2.07
C HIS A 875 -4.89 -7.04 1.11
N GLN A 876 -4.31 -5.87 1.39
CA GLN A 876 -4.64 -4.62 0.69
C GLN A 876 -4.43 -4.69 -0.84
N GLN A 877 -3.47 -5.50 -1.26
CA GLN A 877 -3.09 -5.70 -2.65
C GLN A 877 -3.30 -7.14 -3.12
N LEU A 878 -3.76 -8.02 -2.22
CA LEU A 878 -3.88 -9.48 -2.36
C LEU A 878 -2.56 -10.18 -2.72
N ASN A 879 -1.42 -9.56 -2.47
CA ASN A 879 -0.12 -10.05 -2.95
C ASN A 879 0.20 -11.44 -2.38
N ASP A 880 0.96 -12.23 -3.16
CA ASP A 880 1.83 -13.28 -2.63
C ASP A 880 1.16 -14.47 -1.89
N HIS A 881 -0.17 -14.61 -1.97
CA HIS A 881 -0.92 -15.73 -1.37
C HIS A 881 -0.30 -17.11 -1.67
N HIS A 882 0.13 -17.37 -2.91
CA HIS A 882 0.82 -18.60 -3.26
C HIS A 882 2.17 -18.81 -2.55
N PHE A 883 2.95 -17.75 -2.29
CA PHE A 883 4.19 -17.85 -1.53
C PHE A 883 3.88 -18.16 -0.05
N HIS A 884 2.98 -17.37 0.56
CA HIS A 884 2.60 -17.51 1.97
C HIS A 884 1.94 -18.88 2.22
N TYR A 885 0.81 -19.15 1.56
CA TYR A 885 0.00 -20.35 1.80
C TYR A 885 0.70 -21.63 1.28
N GLY A 886 1.59 -21.51 0.30
CA GLY A 886 2.43 -22.61 -0.18
C GLY A 886 3.25 -23.29 0.92
N TYR A 887 3.76 -22.51 1.88
CA TYR A 887 4.45 -23.04 3.06
C TYR A 887 3.54 -23.86 3.99
N PHE A 888 2.32 -23.38 4.26
CA PHE A 888 1.33 -24.13 5.05
C PHE A 888 0.98 -25.47 4.39
N ILE A 889 0.83 -25.50 3.06
CA ILE A 889 0.57 -26.74 2.32
C ILE A 889 1.79 -27.67 2.32
N ARG A 890 3.02 -27.13 2.24
CA ARG A 890 4.27 -27.91 2.37
C ARG A 890 4.35 -28.58 3.74
N ALA A 891 4.01 -27.87 4.81
CA ALA A 891 4.01 -28.39 6.18
C ALA A 891 2.88 -29.41 6.42
N ALA A 892 1.67 -29.12 5.94
CA ALA A 892 0.54 -30.05 6.00
C ALA A 892 0.85 -31.37 5.26
N ALA A 893 1.45 -31.30 4.08
CA ALA A 893 1.89 -32.48 3.33
C ALA A 893 2.92 -33.31 4.12
N GLU A 894 3.84 -32.68 4.85
CA GLU A 894 4.84 -33.39 5.68
C GLU A 894 4.23 -34.07 6.91
N VAL A 895 3.33 -33.38 7.60
CA VAL A 895 2.58 -33.95 8.72
C VAL A 895 1.77 -35.16 8.25
N CYS A 896 1.01 -35.00 7.16
CA CYS A 896 0.08 -35.99 6.64
C CYS A 896 0.75 -37.13 5.87
N ARG A 897 2.01 -36.99 5.43
CA ARG A 897 2.85 -38.08 4.92
C ARG A 897 2.95 -39.25 5.91
N VAL A 898 2.88 -38.96 7.21
CA VAL A 898 2.92 -39.96 8.30
C VAL A 898 1.57 -40.08 9.03
N ASP A 899 0.90 -38.96 9.31
CA ASP A 899 -0.42 -38.94 9.95
C ASP A 899 -1.51 -38.46 8.98
N LYS A 900 -1.85 -39.33 8.01
CA LYS A 900 -2.86 -39.06 6.96
C LYS A 900 -4.22 -38.59 7.50
N ALA A 901 -4.55 -38.92 8.76
CA ALA A 901 -5.81 -38.50 9.37
C ALA A 901 -5.90 -36.99 9.62
N PHE A 902 -4.78 -36.28 9.74
CA PHE A 902 -4.76 -34.82 9.94
C PHE A 902 -5.29 -34.05 8.72
N CYS A 903 -5.09 -34.61 7.52
CA CYS A 903 -5.61 -34.09 6.25
C CYS A 903 -6.92 -34.78 5.78
N SER A 904 -7.65 -35.48 6.66
CA SER A 904 -8.98 -36.00 6.30
C SER A 904 -10.06 -34.91 6.38
N ASP A 905 -11.19 -35.14 5.72
CA ASP A 905 -12.35 -34.24 5.76
C ASP A 905 -12.87 -33.99 7.18
N GLU A 906 -12.69 -34.96 8.08
CA GLU A 906 -13.07 -34.85 9.50
C GLU A 906 -12.07 -34.08 10.37
N GLN A 907 -10.88 -33.74 9.86
CA GLN A 907 -9.88 -32.90 10.55
C GLN A 907 -9.67 -31.59 9.78
N TYR A 908 -8.46 -31.27 9.33
CA TYR A 908 -8.14 -29.98 8.72
C TYR A 908 -7.99 -30.05 7.19
N GLY A 909 -8.23 -31.22 6.58
CA GLY A 909 -8.08 -31.43 5.14
C GLY A 909 -8.86 -30.43 4.28
N GLN A 910 -10.10 -30.13 4.67
CA GLN A 910 -10.94 -29.14 3.99
C GLN A 910 -10.38 -27.71 4.06
N MET A 911 -9.69 -27.34 5.15
CA MET A 911 -9.04 -26.03 5.29
C MET A 911 -7.75 -25.94 4.47
N PHE A 912 -6.92 -26.99 4.44
CA PHE A 912 -5.75 -27.03 3.56
C PHE A 912 -6.15 -26.97 2.09
N GLU A 913 -7.23 -27.68 1.69
CA GLU A 913 -7.79 -27.53 0.35
C GLU A 913 -8.37 -26.12 0.11
N LEU A 914 -8.94 -25.45 1.12
CA LEU A 914 -9.41 -24.06 1.00
C LEU A 914 -8.25 -23.09 0.65
N LEU A 915 -7.10 -23.22 1.31
CA LEU A 915 -5.90 -22.45 1.01
C LEU A 915 -5.40 -22.71 -0.42
N ILE A 916 -5.32 -23.99 -0.84
CA ILE A 916 -4.96 -24.36 -2.23
C ILE A 916 -5.94 -23.73 -3.24
N ARG A 917 -7.23 -23.74 -2.93
CA ARG A 917 -8.28 -23.22 -3.82
C ARG A 917 -8.24 -21.70 -3.95
N ASP A 918 -7.78 -20.97 -2.94
CA ASP A 918 -7.63 -19.52 -3.05
C ASP A 918 -6.54 -19.11 -4.06
N TYR A 919 -5.32 -19.66 -3.96
CA TYR A 919 -4.22 -19.26 -4.85
C TYR A 919 -4.19 -20.05 -6.17
N ALA A 920 -4.75 -21.26 -6.19
CA ALA A 920 -4.73 -22.22 -7.31
C ALA A 920 -6.09 -22.95 -7.51
N GLY A 921 -7.20 -22.21 -7.45
CA GLY A 921 -8.57 -22.72 -7.66
C GLY A 921 -8.78 -23.43 -9.01
N GLY A 922 -9.67 -24.42 -9.02
CA GLY A 922 -10.07 -25.17 -10.22
C GLY A 922 -11.06 -24.42 -11.12
N LYS A 923 -11.26 -24.88 -12.37
CA LYS A 923 -12.11 -24.15 -13.36
C LYS A 923 -13.58 -23.96 -12.95
N ASN A 924 -14.07 -24.81 -12.05
CA ASN A 924 -15.43 -24.78 -11.54
C ASN A 924 -15.45 -24.64 -10.01
N ASP A 925 -14.44 -23.97 -9.43
CA ASP A 925 -14.44 -23.69 -8.00
C ASP A 925 -15.66 -22.82 -7.62
N PRO A 926 -16.37 -23.12 -6.51
CA PRO A 926 -17.56 -22.37 -6.12
C PRO A 926 -17.28 -21.08 -5.32
N MET A 927 -16.02 -20.80 -4.98
CA MET A 927 -15.63 -19.65 -4.13
C MET A 927 -14.54 -18.78 -4.77
N PHE A 928 -13.63 -19.36 -5.55
CA PHE A 928 -12.39 -18.70 -5.97
C PHE A 928 -12.23 -18.63 -7.50
N PRO A 929 -11.50 -17.64 -8.04
CA PRO A 929 -11.17 -17.59 -9.46
C PRO A 929 -10.21 -18.72 -9.86
N TYR A 930 -10.34 -19.22 -11.09
CA TYR A 930 -9.44 -20.24 -11.65
C TYR A 930 -7.98 -19.77 -11.63
N LEU A 931 -7.13 -20.49 -10.88
CA LEU A 931 -5.70 -20.25 -10.76
C LEU A 931 -5.35 -18.80 -10.39
N ARG A 932 -5.83 -18.26 -9.26
CA ARG A 932 -5.62 -16.83 -8.89
C ARG A 932 -4.22 -16.34 -9.23
N ASN A 933 -3.16 -16.85 -8.59
CA ASN A 933 -1.81 -16.31 -8.78
C ASN A 933 -1.18 -16.72 -10.12
N PHE A 934 -1.52 -17.87 -10.69
CA PHE A 934 -0.90 -18.38 -11.92
C PHE A 934 -1.60 -17.87 -13.18
N ASP A 935 -0.87 -17.21 -14.07
CA ASP A 935 -1.38 -16.69 -15.35
C ASP A 935 -1.16 -17.70 -16.48
N PRO A 936 -2.20 -18.39 -16.99
CA PRO A 936 -2.03 -19.43 -18.00
C PRO A 936 -1.55 -18.89 -19.36
N ALA A 937 -1.71 -17.59 -19.63
CA ALA A 937 -1.24 -16.98 -20.87
C ALA A 937 0.28 -16.73 -20.85
N ASN A 938 0.84 -16.45 -19.67
CA ASN A 938 2.27 -16.30 -19.43
C ASN A 938 2.96 -17.64 -19.13
N GLY A 939 2.26 -18.58 -18.49
CA GLY A 939 2.81 -19.87 -18.02
C GLY A 939 3.54 -19.79 -16.68
N PHE A 940 3.38 -18.69 -15.94
CA PHE A 940 3.99 -18.45 -14.63
C PHE A 940 3.10 -17.56 -13.76
N SER A 941 3.44 -17.44 -12.47
CA SER A 941 2.64 -16.67 -11.51
C SER A 941 2.91 -15.18 -11.55
N TRP A 942 1.91 -14.39 -11.17
CA TRP A 942 2.10 -13.00 -10.77
C TRP A 942 2.01 -12.88 -9.25
N ALA A 943 2.92 -12.09 -8.68
CA ALA A 943 3.01 -11.78 -7.26
C ALA A 943 1.94 -10.77 -6.83
N SER A 944 1.75 -9.71 -7.65
CA SER A 944 0.87 -8.60 -7.30
C SER A 944 -0.57 -8.79 -7.78
N GLY A 945 -1.54 -8.68 -6.87
CA GLY A 945 -2.96 -8.75 -7.20
C GLY A 945 -3.44 -7.51 -7.95
N HIS A 946 -3.04 -6.34 -7.47
CA HIS A 946 -3.46 -5.00 -7.95
C HIS A 946 -2.71 -4.47 -9.18
N ALA A 947 -1.50 -4.96 -9.48
CA ALA A 947 -0.69 -4.62 -10.66
C ALA A 947 -0.56 -3.10 -10.97
N ASN A 948 -0.57 -2.23 -9.96
CA ASN A 948 -0.57 -0.77 -10.13
C ASN A 948 0.84 -0.21 -10.39
N PHE A 949 1.47 -0.65 -11.46
CA PHE A 949 2.80 -0.20 -11.87
C PHE A 949 2.81 0.16 -13.35
N VAL A 950 3.62 1.17 -13.69
CA VAL A 950 3.84 1.58 -15.09
C VAL A 950 4.42 0.45 -15.95
N ARG A 951 5.04 -0.56 -15.31
CA ARG A 951 5.66 -1.74 -15.92
C ARG A 951 4.72 -2.96 -16.04
N GLY A 952 3.44 -2.82 -15.67
CA GLY A 952 2.50 -3.94 -15.54
C GLY A 952 2.73 -4.75 -14.26
N ASN A 953 2.31 -6.02 -14.26
CA ASN A 953 2.46 -6.92 -13.10
C ASN A 953 3.92 -7.41 -12.94
N ASN A 954 4.27 -8.03 -11.80
CA ASN A 954 5.60 -8.54 -11.50
C ASN A 954 5.61 -9.89 -10.76
N ASN A 955 6.72 -10.61 -10.82
CA ASN A 955 7.05 -11.75 -9.98
C ASN A 955 8.56 -11.77 -9.70
N GLU A 956 8.95 -11.99 -8.45
CA GLU A 956 10.32 -12.17 -7.99
C GLU A 956 10.66 -13.66 -7.85
N SER A 957 10.28 -14.33 -6.75
CA SER A 957 10.68 -15.73 -6.48
C SER A 957 9.87 -16.76 -7.27
N THR A 958 10.47 -17.37 -8.30
CA THR A 958 9.86 -18.54 -8.95
C THR A 958 9.99 -19.80 -8.09
N SER A 959 10.96 -19.84 -7.17
CA SER A 959 11.17 -20.98 -6.27
C SER A 959 10.11 -21.07 -5.16
N GLU A 960 9.62 -19.95 -4.61
CA GLU A 960 8.47 -19.99 -3.70
C GLU A 960 7.18 -20.43 -4.42
N ALA A 961 6.97 -20.03 -5.68
CA ALA A 961 5.89 -20.58 -6.51
C ALA A 961 6.06 -22.09 -6.77
N ALA A 962 7.28 -22.54 -7.09
CA ALA A 962 7.57 -23.96 -7.28
C ALA A 962 7.40 -24.77 -5.98
N ASN A 963 7.73 -24.21 -4.81
CA ASN A 963 7.44 -24.80 -3.51
C ASN A 963 5.92 -24.98 -3.32
N ALA A 964 5.11 -23.94 -3.56
CA ALA A 964 3.65 -24.02 -3.45
C ALA A 964 3.04 -25.09 -4.37
N TYR A 965 3.42 -25.09 -5.66
CA TYR A 965 2.88 -26.03 -6.64
C TYR A 965 3.41 -27.45 -6.46
N GLY A 966 4.66 -27.61 -6.04
CA GLY A 966 5.21 -28.91 -5.66
C GLY A 966 4.51 -29.47 -4.41
N ALA A 967 4.17 -28.62 -3.44
CA ALA A 967 3.43 -29.00 -2.24
C ALA A 967 2.00 -29.46 -2.59
N MET A 968 1.34 -28.88 -3.59
CA MET A 968 0.08 -29.42 -4.13
C MET A 968 0.24 -30.84 -4.68
N VAL A 969 1.34 -31.14 -5.39
CA VAL A 969 1.60 -32.52 -5.88
C VAL A 969 1.79 -33.48 -4.72
N LEU A 970 2.55 -33.10 -3.69
CA LEU A 970 2.72 -33.93 -2.48
C LEU A 970 1.38 -34.14 -1.75
N TYR A 971 0.63 -33.06 -1.52
CA TYR A 971 -0.67 -33.10 -0.82
C TYR A 971 -1.67 -34.00 -1.56
N GLY A 972 -1.78 -33.85 -2.89
CA GLY A 972 -2.64 -34.70 -3.72
C GLY A 972 -2.21 -36.17 -3.72
N LEU A 973 -0.90 -36.47 -3.66
CA LEU A 973 -0.40 -37.85 -3.50
C LEU A 973 -0.70 -38.44 -2.11
N VAL A 974 -0.64 -37.62 -1.04
CA VAL A 974 -0.96 -38.03 0.34
C VAL A 974 -2.45 -38.33 0.50
N THR A 975 -3.31 -37.47 -0.05
CA THR A 975 -4.78 -37.54 0.10
C THR A 975 -5.47 -38.42 -0.95
N GLY A 976 -4.80 -38.69 -2.07
CA GLY A 976 -5.41 -39.35 -3.24
C GLY A 976 -6.27 -38.41 -4.09
N ASN A 977 -6.06 -37.10 -3.99
CA ASN A 977 -6.77 -36.08 -4.77
C ASN A 977 -6.05 -35.80 -6.11
N ASP A 978 -6.44 -36.55 -7.15
CA ASP A 978 -5.88 -36.44 -8.50
C ASP A 978 -6.04 -35.04 -9.11
N ASP A 979 -7.12 -34.32 -8.82
CA ASP A 979 -7.38 -32.97 -9.35
C ASP A 979 -6.37 -31.94 -8.80
N ILE A 980 -6.09 -31.97 -7.50
CA ILE A 980 -5.05 -31.14 -6.88
C ILE A 980 -3.66 -31.57 -7.36
N MET A 981 -3.38 -32.87 -7.44
CA MET A 981 -2.10 -33.40 -7.88
C MET A 981 -1.78 -32.98 -9.32
N GLU A 982 -2.67 -33.25 -10.28
CA GLU A 982 -2.42 -32.94 -11.70
C GLU A 982 -2.41 -31.42 -11.97
N ARG A 983 -3.20 -30.64 -11.22
CA ARG A 983 -3.10 -29.17 -11.24
C ARG A 983 -1.73 -28.71 -10.72
N GLY A 984 -1.27 -29.23 -9.59
CA GLY A 984 0.06 -28.97 -9.04
C GLY A 984 1.17 -29.29 -10.06
N MET A 985 1.06 -30.42 -10.76
CA MET A 985 2.02 -30.81 -11.81
C MET A 985 2.06 -29.83 -12.99
N TYR A 986 0.90 -29.36 -13.46
CA TYR A 986 0.85 -28.34 -14.52
C TYR A 986 1.54 -27.04 -14.09
N LEU A 987 1.22 -26.55 -12.89
CA LEU A 987 1.74 -25.29 -12.37
C LEU A 987 3.25 -25.39 -12.09
N HIS A 988 3.71 -26.51 -11.52
CA HIS A 988 5.12 -26.79 -11.24
C HIS A 988 5.97 -26.94 -12.51
N ALA A 989 5.51 -27.72 -13.50
CA ALA A 989 6.20 -27.89 -14.77
C ALA A 989 6.27 -26.56 -15.56
N SER A 990 5.21 -25.75 -15.52
CA SER A 990 5.18 -24.44 -16.17
C SER A 990 6.12 -23.44 -15.49
N THR A 991 6.12 -23.38 -14.15
CA THR A 991 7.07 -22.56 -13.37
C THR A 991 8.52 -22.97 -13.65
N SER A 992 8.80 -24.27 -13.64
CA SER A 992 10.13 -24.82 -13.95
C SER A 992 10.61 -24.45 -15.36
N ALA A 993 9.73 -24.53 -16.36
CA ALA A 993 10.09 -24.21 -17.75
C ALA A 993 10.24 -22.70 -17.99
N THR A 994 9.43 -21.86 -17.32
CA THR A 994 9.48 -20.41 -17.43
C THR A 994 10.64 -19.77 -16.68
N TYR A 995 11.10 -20.37 -15.58
CA TYR A 995 12.38 -20.00 -14.94
C TYR A 995 13.54 -20.07 -15.94
N TRP A 996 13.68 -21.18 -16.68
CA TRP A 996 14.75 -21.33 -17.66
C TRP A 996 14.56 -20.48 -18.93
N GLU A 997 13.31 -20.27 -19.34
CA GLU A 997 12.97 -19.47 -20.52
C GLU A 997 13.15 -17.95 -20.28
N TYR A 998 12.57 -17.42 -19.19
CA TYR A 998 12.41 -15.97 -18.98
C TYR A 998 13.31 -15.39 -17.89
N TRP A 999 13.62 -16.12 -16.81
CA TRP A 999 14.55 -15.65 -15.78
C TRP A 999 16.02 -15.85 -16.16
N ASN A 1000 16.33 -16.88 -16.98
CA ASN A 1000 17.71 -17.33 -17.20
C ASN A 1000 18.15 -17.39 -18.67
N ASP A 1001 17.23 -17.19 -19.63
CA ASP A 1001 17.51 -17.21 -21.09
C ASP A 1001 18.44 -18.36 -21.51
N ILE A 1002 18.08 -19.60 -21.17
CA ILE A 1002 18.96 -20.76 -21.33
C ILE A 1002 19.45 -20.97 -22.78
N ASP A 1003 18.61 -20.71 -23.78
CA ASP A 1003 19.01 -20.75 -25.19
C ASP A 1003 19.97 -19.60 -25.55
N GLY A 1004 19.86 -18.44 -24.89
CA GLY A 1004 20.81 -17.35 -24.98
C GLY A 1004 22.18 -17.68 -24.38
N TYR A 1005 22.22 -18.49 -23.33
CA TYR A 1005 23.44 -19.01 -22.70
C TYR A 1005 24.11 -20.09 -23.55
N LEU A 1006 23.37 -21.15 -23.92
CA LEU A 1006 23.86 -22.25 -24.78
C LEU A 1006 24.23 -21.76 -26.19
N GLY A 1007 23.54 -20.73 -26.67
CA GLY A 1007 23.72 -20.14 -27.98
C GLY A 1007 23.22 -21.03 -29.13
N GLY A 1008 23.48 -20.59 -30.36
CA GLY A 1008 23.04 -21.29 -31.58
C GLY A 1008 22.05 -20.48 -32.38
N ASP A 1009 20.75 -20.56 -32.05
CA ASP A 1009 19.69 -19.83 -32.74
C ASP A 1009 19.52 -18.41 -32.16
N PRO A 1010 19.84 -17.33 -32.89
CA PRO A 1010 19.65 -15.96 -32.41
C PRO A 1010 18.18 -15.58 -32.21
N ASP A 1011 17.23 -16.30 -32.82
CA ASP A 1011 15.80 -16.10 -32.63
C ASP A 1011 15.28 -16.74 -31.33
N ALA A 1012 16.03 -17.70 -30.75
CA ALA A 1012 15.70 -18.35 -29.49
C ALA A 1012 16.18 -17.57 -28.25
N ARG A 1013 17.14 -16.65 -28.41
CA ARG A 1013 17.64 -15.78 -27.35
C ARG A 1013 16.57 -14.77 -26.92
N ASN A 1014 16.18 -14.81 -25.66
CA ASN A 1014 15.15 -13.95 -25.07
C ASN A 1014 15.72 -12.61 -24.59
N PHE A 1015 16.88 -12.59 -23.93
CA PHE A 1015 17.48 -11.36 -23.42
C PHE A 1015 17.99 -10.46 -24.55
N PRO A 1016 17.71 -9.15 -24.49
CA PRO A 1016 18.16 -8.21 -25.51
C PRO A 1016 19.70 -8.15 -25.58
N PRO A 1017 20.30 -7.90 -26.76
CA PRO A 1017 21.76 -7.91 -26.93
C PRO A 1017 22.57 -6.92 -26.09
N GLY A 1018 21.91 -5.95 -25.44
CA GLY A 1018 22.55 -4.98 -24.54
C GLY A 1018 22.53 -5.36 -23.06
N TYR A 1019 21.88 -6.47 -22.68
CA TYR A 1019 21.86 -6.94 -21.30
C TYR A 1019 23.11 -7.80 -21.01
N PRO A 1020 23.91 -7.50 -19.96
CA PRO A 1020 25.22 -8.12 -19.75
C PRO A 1020 25.23 -9.30 -18.77
N ARG A 1021 24.14 -9.59 -18.06
CA ARG A 1021 24.05 -10.70 -17.08
C ARG A 1021 23.44 -11.94 -17.74
N ILE A 1022 23.75 -13.11 -17.17
CA ILE A 1022 23.18 -14.41 -17.61
C ILE A 1022 21.76 -14.64 -17.10
N THR A 1023 21.36 -13.95 -16.03
CA THR A 1023 20.08 -14.13 -15.31
C THR A 1023 19.42 -12.79 -14.98
N THR A 1024 18.17 -12.82 -14.54
CA THR A 1024 17.40 -11.70 -13.98
C THR A 1024 16.56 -12.23 -12.82
N SER A 1025 16.15 -11.38 -11.88
CA SER A 1025 15.50 -11.80 -10.63
C SER A 1025 14.02 -11.46 -10.55
N ILE A 1026 13.60 -10.32 -11.10
CA ILE A 1026 12.18 -9.94 -11.17
C ILE A 1026 11.77 -9.86 -12.63
N ILE A 1027 10.70 -10.57 -13.02
CA ILE A 1027 10.03 -10.37 -14.30
C ILE A 1027 8.89 -9.38 -14.13
N TRP A 1028 8.77 -8.46 -15.09
CA TRP A 1028 7.73 -7.45 -15.20
C TRP A 1028 6.92 -7.68 -16.47
N GLY A 1029 5.67 -7.20 -16.52
CA GLY A 1029 4.88 -7.14 -17.76
C GLY A 1029 5.67 -6.51 -18.93
N ASP A 1030 6.49 -5.50 -18.62
CA ASP A 1030 7.33 -4.77 -19.58
C ASP A 1030 8.76 -5.33 -19.78
N GLY A 1031 9.21 -6.35 -19.04
CA GLY A 1031 10.61 -6.79 -19.11
C GLY A 1031 11.10 -7.48 -17.85
N SER A 1032 12.22 -7.05 -17.32
CA SER A 1032 12.84 -7.60 -16.12
C SER A 1032 13.58 -6.58 -15.24
N ALA A 1033 14.06 -7.01 -14.09
CA ALA A 1033 15.04 -6.31 -13.27
C ALA A 1033 16.05 -7.30 -12.65
N PHE A 1034 17.27 -6.81 -12.43
CA PHE A 1034 18.32 -7.47 -11.65
C PHE A 1034 18.43 -6.73 -10.31
N SER A 1035 17.52 -7.08 -9.39
CA SER A 1035 17.26 -6.41 -8.11
C SER A 1035 16.38 -7.29 -7.23
N THR A 1036 16.35 -7.10 -5.91
CA THR A 1036 15.19 -7.55 -5.12
C THR A 1036 14.39 -6.38 -4.57
N TRP A 1037 13.19 -6.67 -4.05
CA TRP A 1037 12.36 -5.70 -3.31
C TRP A 1037 13.02 -5.13 -2.05
N PHE A 1038 14.05 -5.78 -1.51
CA PHE A 1038 14.66 -5.45 -0.21
C PHE A 1038 16.19 -5.25 -0.25
N SER A 1039 16.90 -5.76 -1.26
CA SER A 1039 18.38 -5.76 -1.29
C SER A 1039 18.99 -5.65 -2.70
N PRO A 1040 20.08 -4.88 -2.87
CA PRO A 1040 20.88 -4.87 -4.09
C PRO A 1040 22.00 -5.93 -4.12
N ALA A 1041 22.21 -6.70 -3.04
CA ALA A 1041 23.32 -7.65 -2.94
C ALA A 1041 23.08 -8.88 -3.84
N PHE A 1042 24.10 -9.35 -4.54
CA PHE A 1042 23.97 -10.41 -5.55
C PHE A 1042 23.58 -11.75 -4.90
N ALA A 1043 24.06 -11.98 -3.68
CA ALA A 1043 23.67 -13.10 -2.83
C ALA A 1043 22.15 -13.17 -2.60
N HIS A 1044 21.44 -12.03 -2.56
CA HIS A 1044 19.98 -11.98 -2.45
C HIS A 1044 19.29 -12.00 -3.82
N ILE A 1045 19.78 -11.23 -4.79
CA ILE A 1045 19.22 -11.14 -6.16
C ILE A 1045 19.16 -12.53 -6.83
N LEU A 1046 20.16 -13.37 -6.61
CA LEU A 1046 20.18 -14.74 -7.11
C LEU A 1046 19.66 -15.75 -6.08
N GLY A 1047 19.97 -15.57 -4.79
CA GLY A 1047 19.51 -16.49 -3.73
C GLY A 1047 17.98 -16.60 -3.63
N ILE A 1048 17.24 -15.53 -3.99
CA ILE A 1048 15.77 -15.53 -3.95
C ILE A 1048 15.12 -16.54 -4.92
N GLN A 1049 15.87 -17.06 -5.89
CA GLN A 1049 15.44 -18.15 -6.78
C GLN A 1049 15.85 -19.55 -6.29
N GLY A 1050 16.62 -19.63 -5.20
CA GLY A 1050 17.07 -20.88 -4.58
C GLY A 1050 16.41 -21.20 -3.25
N LEU A 1051 15.52 -20.33 -2.76
CA LEU A 1051 14.81 -20.51 -1.49
C LEU A 1051 13.31 -20.77 -1.71
N PRO A 1052 12.64 -21.54 -0.83
CA PRO A 1052 13.21 -22.36 0.25
C PRO A 1052 14.02 -23.54 -0.32
N SER A 1053 15.10 -23.91 0.36
CA SER A 1053 15.84 -25.13 0.01
C SER A 1053 15.03 -26.37 0.38
N ASN A 1054 14.40 -27.00 -0.61
CA ASN A 1054 13.77 -28.31 -0.48
C ASN A 1054 13.68 -28.99 -1.88
N PRO A 1055 13.30 -30.27 -1.98
CA PRO A 1055 13.28 -30.95 -3.28
C PRO A 1055 12.24 -30.42 -4.29
N LEU A 1056 11.32 -29.54 -3.88
CA LEU A 1056 10.30 -29.00 -4.78
C LEU A 1056 10.88 -27.94 -5.73
N ILE A 1057 12.02 -27.34 -5.37
CA ILE A 1057 12.69 -26.31 -6.19
C ILE A 1057 13.80 -26.87 -7.08
N MET A 1058 13.98 -28.20 -7.16
CA MET A 1058 15.09 -28.86 -7.88
C MET A 1058 15.25 -28.46 -9.37
N HIS A 1059 14.23 -27.85 -9.97
CA HIS A 1059 14.30 -27.27 -11.30
C HIS A 1059 15.47 -26.28 -11.50
N VAL A 1060 15.96 -25.64 -10.43
CA VAL A 1060 17.14 -24.74 -10.50
C VAL A 1060 18.44 -25.46 -10.87
N GLY A 1061 18.51 -26.78 -10.67
CA GLY A 1061 19.66 -27.63 -10.97
C GLY A 1061 19.64 -28.30 -12.35
N LEU A 1062 18.70 -27.96 -13.24
CA LEU A 1062 18.55 -28.66 -14.54
C LEU A 1062 19.68 -28.46 -15.55
N PHE A 1063 20.54 -27.45 -15.37
CA PHE A 1063 21.67 -27.16 -16.26
C PHE A 1063 22.92 -26.82 -15.45
N ALA A 1064 23.74 -27.82 -15.15
CA ALA A 1064 24.93 -27.71 -14.28
C ALA A 1064 25.92 -26.61 -14.72
N ASP A 1065 26.34 -26.60 -15.99
CA ASP A 1065 27.23 -25.56 -16.55
C ASP A 1065 26.72 -24.13 -16.28
N TYR A 1066 25.40 -23.91 -16.38
CA TYR A 1066 24.78 -22.61 -16.10
C TYR A 1066 24.81 -22.30 -14.60
N LEU A 1067 24.51 -23.29 -13.75
CA LEU A 1067 24.45 -23.11 -12.31
C LEU A 1067 25.83 -22.79 -11.71
N ASP A 1068 26.92 -23.31 -12.27
CA ASP A 1068 28.30 -22.94 -11.90
C ASP A 1068 28.58 -21.44 -12.16
N ASP A 1069 28.20 -20.93 -13.35
CA ASP A 1069 28.32 -19.51 -13.68
C ASP A 1069 27.38 -18.65 -12.82
N TYR A 1070 26.20 -19.17 -12.47
CA TYR A 1070 25.20 -18.52 -11.59
C TYR A 1070 25.70 -18.39 -10.15
N VAL A 1071 26.26 -19.47 -9.57
CA VAL A 1071 26.89 -19.46 -8.25
C VAL A 1071 28.11 -18.53 -8.24
N THR A 1072 28.92 -18.56 -9.30
CA THR A 1072 30.05 -17.63 -9.47
C THR A 1072 29.59 -16.16 -9.46
N LEU A 1073 28.46 -15.85 -10.11
CA LEU A 1073 27.87 -14.51 -10.10
C LEU A 1073 27.29 -14.14 -8.73
N GLY A 1074 26.56 -15.03 -8.06
CA GLY A 1074 25.96 -14.78 -6.75
C GLY A 1074 27.00 -14.53 -5.66
N LEU A 1075 28.16 -15.19 -5.78
CA LEU A 1075 29.31 -15.05 -4.90
C LEU A 1075 30.33 -13.98 -5.37
N GLU A 1076 30.04 -13.18 -6.40
CA GLU A 1076 30.94 -12.12 -6.92
C GLU A 1076 31.31 -11.10 -5.82
N GLU A 1077 30.39 -10.86 -4.87
CA GLU A 1077 30.59 -9.95 -3.74
C GLU A 1077 31.25 -10.60 -2.51
N SER A 1078 31.51 -11.92 -2.53
CA SER A 1078 32.21 -12.63 -1.45
C SER A 1078 33.73 -12.41 -1.50
N PRO A 1079 34.39 -11.94 -0.42
CA PRO A 1079 35.83 -11.65 -0.41
C PRO A 1079 36.76 -12.85 -0.65
N ASN A 1080 36.26 -14.08 -0.50
CA ASN A 1080 36.99 -15.32 -0.80
C ASN A 1080 36.42 -16.09 -2.00
N GLY A 1081 35.36 -15.59 -2.66
CA GLY A 1081 34.65 -16.26 -3.74
C GLY A 1081 33.89 -17.51 -3.31
N LYS A 1082 33.49 -17.61 -2.04
CA LYS A 1082 32.79 -18.76 -1.45
C LYS A 1082 31.67 -18.31 -0.50
N PRO A 1083 30.70 -19.19 -0.14
CA PRO A 1083 29.65 -18.83 0.79
C PRO A 1083 30.17 -18.42 2.19
N SER A 1084 31.24 -19.05 2.69
CA SER A 1084 31.89 -18.70 3.97
C SER A 1084 32.47 -17.27 4.05
N GLY A 1085 32.64 -16.59 2.92
CA GLY A 1085 33.06 -15.18 2.86
C GLY A 1085 31.91 -14.18 2.88
N LEU A 1086 30.66 -14.63 2.71
CA LEU A 1086 29.49 -13.75 2.67
C LEU A 1086 29.28 -13.05 4.02
N PRO A 1087 28.76 -11.81 4.04
CA PRO A 1087 28.36 -11.15 5.27
C PRO A 1087 27.22 -11.89 5.99
N ASN A 1088 27.10 -11.67 7.30
CA ASN A 1088 25.92 -12.03 8.07
C ASN A 1088 24.62 -11.56 7.38
N GLY A 1089 23.59 -12.41 7.42
CA GLY A 1089 22.33 -12.19 6.73
C GLY A 1089 22.32 -12.47 5.22
N HIS A 1090 23.45 -12.78 4.56
CA HIS A 1090 23.53 -13.06 3.12
C HIS A 1090 23.39 -14.57 2.78
N TRP A 1091 22.73 -15.35 3.64
CA TRP A 1091 22.28 -16.73 3.36
C TRP A 1091 23.41 -17.71 2.98
N THR A 1092 24.45 -17.79 3.82
CA THR A 1092 25.64 -18.64 3.59
C THR A 1092 25.29 -20.12 3.36
N ASP A 1093 24.30 -20.64 4.08
CA ASP A 1093 23.77 -22.00 3.94
C ASP A 1093 23.06 -22.26 2.61
N LEU A 1094 22.15 -21.36 2.24
CA LEU A 1094 21.46 -21.39 0.95
C LEU A 1094 22.45 -21.47 -0.21
N TRP A 1095 23.56 -20.74 -0.12
CA TRP A 1095 24.62 -20.77 -1.11
C TRP A 1095 25.48 -22.04 -1.09
N TRP A 1096 25.66 -22.72 0.05
CA TRP A 1096 26.22 -24.08 0.05
C TRP A 1096 25.24 -25.09 -0.57
N ASN A 1097 23.94 -24.97 -0.29
CA ASN A 1097 22.92 -25.86 -0.87
C ASN A 1097 22.89 -25.74 -2.41
N LEU A 1098 22.82 -24.52 -2.94
CA LEU A 1098 22.86 -24.26 -4.38
C LEU A 1098 24.16 -24.76 -5.02
N TRP A 1099 25.30 -24.46 -4.41
CA TRP A 1099 26.61 -24.90 -4.94
C TRP A 1099 26.76 -26.42 -4.91
N SER A 1100 26.15 -27.11 -3.94
CA SER A 1100 26.19 -28.57 -3.86
C SER A 1100 25.40 -29.30 -4.95
N LEU A 1101 24.57 -28.60 -5.73
CA LEU A 1101 23.88 -29.18 -6.88
C LEU A 1101 24.83 -29.47 -8.06
N THR A 1102 26.03 -28.87 -8.08
CA THR A 1102 27.09 -29.11 -9.08
C THR A 1102 28.43 -29.52 -8.46
N ASP A 1103 28.89 -28.86 -7.39
CA ASP A 1103 30.16 -29.17 -6.70
C ASP A 1103 29.95 -29.31 -5.17
N ALA A 1104 29.34 -30.44 -4.80
CA ALA A 1104 29.11 -30.79 -3.39
C ALA A 1104 30.40 -30.95 -2.58
N ASP A 1105 31.49 -31.41 -3.18
CA ASP A 1105 32.78 -31.55 -2.47
C ASP A 1105 33.39 -30.18 -2.13
N ALA A 1106 33.28 -29.17 -3.00
CA ALA A 1106 33.73 -27.81 -2.70
C ALA A 1106 32.82 -27.07 -1.70
N ALA A 1107 31.49 -27.29 -1.79
CA ALA A 1107 30.54 -26.78 -0.81
C ALA A 1107 30.81 -27.35 0.60
N ILE A 1108 30.96 -28.68 0.72
CA ILE A 1108 31.31 -29.37 1.98
C ILE A 1108 32.67 -28.88 2.50
N ALA A 1109 33.69 -28.74 1.65
CA ALA A 1109 35.00 -28.27 2.07
C ALA A 1109 35.01 -26.81 2.58
N ASP A 1110 34.02 -26.00 2.21
CA ASP A 1110 33.82 -24.65 2.72
C ASP A 1110 32.96 -24.61 4.00
N TYR A 1111 31.92 -25.46 4.06
CA TYR A 1111 31.14 -25.73 5.27
C TYR A 1111 32.03 -26.24 6.42
N GLU A 1112 32.80 -27.32 6.22
CA GLU A 1112 33.70 -27.91 7.22
C GLU A 1112 34.83 -26.94 7.67
N ALA A 1113 35.17 -25.95 6.84
CA ALA A 1113 36.14 -24.90 7.18
C ALA A 1113 35.52 -23.75 8.00
N THR A 1114 34.19 -23.66 8.07
CA THR A 1114 33.44 -22.61 8.75
C THR A 1114 33.13 -23.01 10.18
N THR A 1115 33.31 -22.08 11.12
CA THR A 1115 33.16 -22.39 12.57
C THR A 1115 31.80 -22.01 13.16
N SER A 1116 31.09 -21.10 12.49
CA SER A 1116 29.73 -20.66 12.80
C SER A 1116 29.24 -19.78 11.64
N TYR A 1117 27.96 -19.86 11.32
CA TYR A 1117 27.28 -18.95 10.38
C TYR A 1117 25.91 -18.58 10.94
N GLU A 1118 25.24 -17.63 10.29
CA GLU A 1118 23.86 -17.25 10.57
C GLU A 1118 22.96 -17.89 9.50
N PRO A 1119 22.09 -18.85 9.86
CA PRO A 1119 21.23 -19.50 8.88
C PRO A 1119 20.22 -18.54 8.24
N GLU A 1120 19.77 -18.84 7.02
CA GLU A 1120 18.57 -18.21 6.46
C GLU A 1120 17.35 -18.55 7.33
N ALA A 1121 16.35 -17.67 7.41
CA ALA A 1121 15.24 -17.82 8.35
C ALA A 1121 14.39 -19.08 8.09
N GLY A 1122 14.30 -19.52 6.83
CA GLY A 1122 13.68 -20.78 6.40
C GLY A 1122 14.62 -21.98 6.40
N GLU A 1123 15.85 -21.87 6.91
CA GLU A 1123 16.86 -22.94 6.96
C GLU A 1123 17.33 -23.31 8.37
N ALA A 1124 17.86 -24.52 8.50
CA ALA A 1124 18.38 -25.10 9.74
C ALA A 1124 19.69 -25.85 9.48
N PRO A 1125 20.70 -25.76 10.36
CA PRO A 1125 21.98 -26.46 10.17
C PRO A 1125 21.87 -27.98 9.96
N ALA A 1126 20.88 -28.63 10.58
CA ALA A 1126 20.58 -30.04 10.33
C ALA A 1126 20.18 -30.31 8.87
N HIS A 1127 19.36 -29.43 8.27
CA HIS A 1127 18.93 -29.55 6.89
C HIS A 1127 20.07 -29.20 5.92
N THR A 1128 20.80 -28.11 6.13
CA THR A 1128 22.00 -27.76 5.33
C THR A 1128 23.01 -28.91 5.30
N TYR A 1129 23.33 -29.50 6.46
CA TYR A 1129 24.26 -30.63 6.55
C TYR A 1129 23.73 -31.87 5.81
N HIS A 1130 22.45 -32.22 6.01
CA HIS A 1130 21.84 -33.33 5.29
C HIS A 1130 21.85 -33.11 3.78
N TRP A 1131 21.50 -31.90 3.31
CA TRP A 1131 21.41 -31.54 1.90
C TRP A 1131 22.75 -31.73 1.18
N ILE A 1132 23.81 -31.04 1.61
CA ILE A 1132 25.07 -31.00 0.86
C ILE A 1132 25.75 -32.38 0.79
N TYR A 1133 25.68 -33.18 1.86
CA TYR A 1133 26.26 -34.53 1.88
C TYR A 1133 25.40 -35.55 1.11
N THR A 1134 24.08 -35.41 1.09
CA THR A 1134 23.20 -36.25 0.25
C THR A 1134 23.34 -35.88 -1.23
N MET A 1135 23.45 -34.60 -1.59
CA MET A 1135 23.71 -34.18 -2.97
C MET A 1135 25.05 -34.72 -3.50
N ARG A 1136 26.10 -34.78 -2.68
CA ARG A 1136 27.36 -35.48 -3.04
C ARG A 1136 27.17 -36.95 -3.42
N ALA A 1137 26.19 -37.63 -2.83
CA ALA A 1137 25.90 -39.04 -3.11
C ALA A 1137 24.94 -39.24 -4.29
N LEU A 1138 24.13 -38.23 -4.62
CA LEU A 1138 23.18 -38.25 -5.74
C LEU A 1138 23.78 -37.75 -7.05
N GLY A 1139 24.46 -36.61 -7.04
CA GLY A 1139 24.95 -35.90 -8.22
C GLY A 1139 23.92 -34.98 -8.88
N GLU A 1140 24.16 -34.64 -10.14
CA GLU A 1140 23.38 -33.68 -10.95
C GLU A 1140 22.00 -34.23 -11.33
N LEU A 1141 20.96 -33.40 -11.30
CA LEU A 1141 19.59 -33.77 -11.66
C LEU A 1141 19.44 -34.14 -13.15
N GLN A 1142 18.79 -35.28 -13.43
CA GLN A 1142 18.59 -35.81 -14.78
C GLN A 1142 17.13 -35.77 -15.27
N THR A 1143 16.14 -35.73 -14.36
CA THR A 1143 14.72 -35.55 -14.72
C THR A 1143 14.37 -34.07 -14.90
N GLY A 1144 13.37 -33.76 -15.73
CA GLY A 1144 12.85 -32.39 -15.92
C GLY A 1144 13.22 -31.68 -17.22
N THR A 1145 14.21 -32.17 -17.97
CA THR A 1145 14.44 -31.72 -19.36
C THR A 1145 13.54 -32.43 -20.38
N GLY A 1146 12.93 -33.55 -19.98
CA GLY A 1146 12.20 -34.48 -20.84
C GLY A 1146 13.08 -35.55 -21.51
N ALA A 1147 14.41 -35.51 -21.32
CA ALA A 1147 15.31 -36.56 -21.78
C ALA A 1147 15.15 -37.87 -20.98
N LEU A 1148 14.94 -37.74 -19.67
CA LEU A 1148 14.56 -38.81 -18.74
C LEU A 1148 13.26 -38.41 -18.04
N THR A 1149 12.31 -39.34 -17.97
CA THR A 1149 10.99 -39.17 -17.36
C THR A 1149 10.62 -40.41 -16.56
N ALA A 1150 9.61 -40.29 -15.69
CA ALA A 1150 9.09 -41.38 -14.87
C ALA A 1150 7.55 -41.42 -14.93
N ASP A 1151 6.96 -42.61 -14.75
CA ASP A 1151 5.50 -42.83 -14.70
C ASP A 1151 4.86 -42.50 -13.33
N TYR A 1152 5.64 -41.98 -12.37
CA TYR A 1152 5.15 -41.55 -11.06
C TYR A 1152 5.64 -40.14 -10.69
N PRO A 1153 4.80 -39.22 -10.17
CA PRO A 1153 5.20 -37.82 -9.95
C PRO A 1153 6.24 -37.63 -8.83
N SER A 1154 6.21 -38.47 -7.80
CA SER A 1154 7.19 -38.40 -6.69
C SER A 1154 8.44 -39.25 -6.98
N ALA A 1155 9.02 -39.03 -8.16
CA ALA A 1155 10.22 -39.71 -8.64
C ALA A 1155 11.17 -38.73 -9.33
N MET A 1156 12.47 -38.89 -9.08
CA MET A 1156 13.56 -38.12 -9.68
C MET A 1156 14.73 -39.05 -10.02
N ALA A 1157 15.64 -38.60 -10.87
CA ALA A 1157 16.91 -39.27 -11.11
C ALA A 1157 18.06 -38.26 -11.07
N PHE A 1158 19.20 -38.70 -10.55
CA PHE A 1158 20.42 -37.91 -10.39
C PHE A 1158 21.63 -38.71 -10.89
N GLU A 1159 22.68 -38.08 -11.40
CA GLU A 1159 23.91 -38.76 -11.86
C GLU A 1159 25.16 -38.08 -11.31
N THR A 1160 26.05 -38.88 -10.71
CA THR A 1160 27.36 -38.40 -10.23
C THR A 1160 28.38 -38.30 -11.36
N ASP A 1161 29.44 -37.49 -11.19
CA ASP A 1161 30.64 -37.42 -12.05
C ASP A 1161 31.24 -38.79 -12.43
N SER A 1162 30.99 -39.81 -11.60
CA SER A 1162 31.47 -41.18 -11.82
C SER A 1162 30.64 -41.98 -12.82
N GLY A 1163 29.53 -41.42 -13.31
CA GLY A 1163 28.57 -42.06 -14.22
C GLY A 1163 27.65 -43.05 -13.53
N VAL A 1164 27.38 -42.87 -12.22
CA VAL A 1164 26.40 -43.66 -11.46
C VAL A 1164 25.11 -42.87 -11.36
N THR A 1165 24.02 -43.43 -11.90
CA THR A 1165 22.69 -42.81 -11.85
C THR A 1165 21.90 -43.36 -10.67
N SER A 1166 21.44 -42.48 -9.78
CA SER A 1166 20.56 -42.79 -8.64
C SER A 1166 19.11 -42.43 -8.98
N TYR A 1167 18.22 -43.41 -8.98
CA TYR A 1167 16.78 -43.26 -9.23
C TYR A 1167 16.04 -43.25 -7.90
N VAL A 1168 15.50 -42.09 -7.52
CA VAL A 1168 14.90 -41.85 -6.20
C VAL A 1168 13.38 -41.79 -6.35
N VAL A 1169 12.68 -42.57 -5.54
CA VAL A 1169 11.21 -42.60 -5.47
C VAL A 1169 10.78 -42.51 -4.02
N TYR A 1170 9.74 -41.73 -3.71
CA TYR A 1170 8.99 -41.86 -2.46
C TYR A 1170 7.57 -42.32 -2.75
N ASN A 1171 7.15 -43.46 -2.19
CA ASN A 1171 5.82 -44.01 -2.41
C ASN A 1171 4.84 -43.56 -1.32
N TYR A 1172 3.81 -42.80 -1.68
CA TYR A 1172 2.76 -42.33 -0.77
C TYR A 1172 1.62 -43.32 -0.50
N SER A 1173 1.56 -44.42 -1.27
CA SER A 1173 0.49 -45.42 -1.12
C SER A 1173 0.79 -46.42 -0.01
N ASP A 1174 -0.27 -47.05 0.50
CA ASP A 1174 -0.19 -48.06 1.57
C ASP A 1174 0.15 -49.48 1.05
N GLU A 1175 0.40 -49.62 -0.26
CA GLU A 1175 0.90 -50.83 -0.91
C GLU A 1175 2.26 -50.55 -1.59
N ALA A 1176 2.98 -51.59 -2.01
CA ALA A 1176 4.21 -51.40 -2.77
C ALA A 1176 3.89 -51.03 -4.23
N ILE A 1177 4.65 -50.10 -4.81
CA ILE A 1177 4.48 -49.67 -6.21
C ILE A 1177 5.74 -49.97 -7.02
N THR A 1178 5.54 -50.15 -8.32
CA THR A 1178 6.60 -50.27 -9.32
C THR A 1178 6.60 -48.99 -10.15
N VAL A 1179 7.72 -48.25 -10.16
CA VAL A 1179 7.90 -47.02 -10.95
C VAL A 1179 8.85 -47.30 -12.11
N THR A 1180 8.51 -46.86 -13.30
CA THR A 1180 9.26 -47.04 -14.54
C THR A 1180 9.81 -45.71 -15.03
N PHE A 1181 11.12 -45.67 -15.29
CA PHE A 1181 11.79 -44.56 -15.96
C PHE A 1181 11.92 -44.84 -17.46
N SER A 1182 11.97 -43.78 -18.28
CA SER A 1182 11.92 -43.87 -19.75
C SER A 1182 13.14 -44.53 -20.42
N ASP A 1183 14.23 -44.71 -19.69
CA ASP A 1183 15.40 -45.51 -20.06
C ASP A 1183 15.20 -47.04 -19.87
N GLY A 1184 14.10 -47.44 -19.22
CA GLY A 1184 13.81 -48.83 -18.84
C GLY A 1184 14.32 -49.22 -17.46
N THR A 1185 14.75 -48.28 -16.63
CA THR A 1185 14.99 -48.49 -15.20
C THR A 1185 13.67 -48.64 -14.45
N VAL A 1186 13.64 -49.55 -13.47
CA VAL A 1186 12.45 -49.90 -12.69
C VAL A 1186 12.83 -49.86 -11.22
N VAL A 1187 12.06 -49.14 -10.42
CA VAL A 1187 12.24 -49.01 -8.97
C VAL A 1187 11.03 -49.60 -8.27
N GLU A 1188 11.26 -50.57 -7.38
CA GLU A 1188 10.21 -51.17 -6.54
C GLU A 1188 10.20 -50.45 -5.18
N ALA A 1189 9.21 -49.59 -4.94
CA ALA A 1189 9.11 -48.76 -3.74
C ALA A 1189 8.13 -49.37 -2.73
N ALA A 1190 8.60 -49.61 -1.50
CA ALA A 1190 7.75 -50.08 -0.41
C ALA A 1190 6.72 -49.02 0.01
N ALA A 1191 5.63 -49.44 0.64
CA ALA A 1191 4.57 -48.55 1.11
C ALA A 1191 5.10 -47.48 2.08
N ASN A 1192 4.70 -46.22 1.89
CA ASN A 1192 5.07 -45.06 2.72
C ASN A 1192 6.60 -44.94 2.99
N ALA A 1193 7.43 -45.14 1.96
CA ALA A 1193 8.89 -45.18 2.10
C ALA A 1193 9.63 -44.65 0.86
N PHE A 1194 10.88 -44.22 1.07
CA PHE A 1194 11.85 -44.01 0.00
C PHE A 1194 12.34 -45.34 -0.59
N ALA A 1195 12.68 -45.31 -1.87
CA ALA A 1195 13.49 -46.31 -2.56
C ALA A 1195 14.52 -45.61 -3.44
N VAL A 1196 15.75 -46.13 -3.42
CA VAL A 1196 16.86 -45.65 -4.26
C VAL A 1196 17.45 -46.87 -4.98
N GLU A 1197 17.42 -46.86 -6.31
CA GLU A 1197 18.13 -47.81 -7.18
C GLU A 1197 19.35 -47.09 -7.78
N GLN A 1198 20.51 -47.72 -7.79
CA GLN A 1198 21.73 -47.16 -8.41
C GLN A 1198 22.22 -48.06 -9.56
N ARG A 1199 22.65 -47.45 -10.68
CA ARG A 1199 23.09 -48.17 -11.89
C ARG A 1199 24.44 -47.73 -12.41
#